data_AF-A0A3P7F9K6-F1
#
_entry.id   AF-A0A3P7F9K6-F1
#
_cell.length_a   1.000
_cell.length_b   1.000
_cell.length_c   1.000
_cell.angle_alpha   90.00
_cell.angle_beta   90.00
_cell.angle_gamma   90.00
#
_symmetry.space_group_name_H-M   'P 1'
#
loop_
_entity.id
_entity.type
_entity.pdbx_description
1 polymer ?
#
loop_
_entity_poly.entity_id
_entity_poly.type
_entity_poly.pdbx_seq_one_letter_code
_entity_poly.pdbx_strand_id
1 'polypeptide(L)'
;MREKTSYITSLENEIVSLRRKIDSLSNTLQRQVEEAENSRQEAINWQTKMLHMQQDRDDAKERLKICMRKAEAAQAELDEAHKQLRMKDIYLRQLGAYAGEDIHMEDDARNLGDEIEQMKSELVRAADETEKWKREAQLARERYELYGTQLNQNIVQMSTKLEEMSNEKLVLESKVHTLENQIEMLQAIDRPNLANDNSICSINSVELQRMQNKLTEVTNDHQRAEQLIEELNAKLMNKELEVHSLSSALDDKKSKLMKKTAELAMVEESLSRVRSIAEDQQKHTEEALSLSEQLQNEKATVSRAIAQNRELKEQLIELQDKLIMVTQESMERESGRLSALHLVDQLRNELNRLSGQSFDGKNIDSSTASVMPNGDAYEHQQHVHYVDSRDRDETISTPSVSECYDRDMSFSHTEDTHAHTEVELANVRMVLDELRLDHRRVMQENEELRRIMEQNSEDENQNNIHVELGQAVERINALSIENEQLRNDVSMLQEKLNSASLSSNTPSSSQCDTMSPVWLNGDVVKHLEAPSIKEKPLAWTELEARFTRAMLQVADLAEEKERLQHVLMQLETENDTIGDYVTLYQHQRKKINERMREREEAVAKLSFEKEQTQQKLNELQKVLMNLLSRKGLLHINGHEKKTLGNCNGSSKCSRSVRPYSQSTKDKFSGNEETVVDGSELLVPSSPDSCIDISCEFDSGKHDDDTLRNKVKGNLEASADDDVGVQRILNLISELQDLERTRTLSPCSPNLHCSECRGKLINL
;
A
#
# COMPACT_ATOMS: atom_id res chain seq x y z
N MET A 1 -63.72 70.16 -26.80
CA MET A 1 -62.74 70.36 -25.71
C MET A 1 -62.98 69.39 -24.56
N ARG A 2 -64.14 69.42 -23.87
CA ARG A 2 -64.46 68.53 -22.73
C ARG A 2 -64.21 67.04 -22.99
N GLU A 3 -64.65 66.50 -24.12
CA GLU A 3 -64.44 65.09 -24.49
C GLU A 3 -62.96 64.71 -24.72
N LYS A 4 -62.17 65.61 -25.32
CA LYS A 4 -60.74 65.37 -25.51
C LYS A 4 -60.01 65.35 -24.16
N THR A 5 -60.36 66.27 -23.26
CA THR A 5 -59.82 66.28 -21.89
C THR A 5 -60.24 65.05 -21.08
N SER A 6 -61.47 64.53 -21.22
CA SER A 6 -61.86 63.27 -20.55
C SER A 6 -61.14 62.05 -21.11
N TYR A 7 -60.89 62.02 -22.42
CA TYR A 7 -60.11 60.94 -23.03
C TYR A 7 -58.63 60.97 -22.62
N ILE A 8 -58.01 62.16 -22.62
CA ILE A 8 -56.61 62.34 -22.17
C ILE A 8 -56.48 61.93 -20.70
N THR A 9 -57.37 62.38 -19.81
CA THR A 9 -57.36 61.97 -18.39
C THR A 9 -57.59 60.48 -18.20
N SER A 10 -58.41 59.83 -19.05
CA SER A 10 -58.57 58.37 -19.05
C SER A 10 -57.27 57.65 -19.42
N LEU A 11 -56.58 58.09 -20.48
CA LEU A 11 -55.29 57.53 -20.89
C LEU A 11 -54.19 57.78 -19.86
N GLU A 12 -54.16 58.97 -19.25
CA GLU A 12 -53.22 59.28 -18.16
C GLU A 12 -53.44 58.33 -16.96
N ASN A 13 -54.70 58.09 -16.58
CA ASN A 13 -55.03 57.12 -15.53
C ASN A 13 -54.61 55.69 -15.89
N GLU A 14 -54.76 55.29 -17.15
CA GLU A 14 -54.35 53.97 -17.64
C GLU A 14 -52.82 53.83 -17.65
N ILE A 15 -52.08 54.83 -18.10
CA ILE A 15 -50.60 54.86 -18.05
C ILE A 15 -50.12 54.76 -16.59
N VAL A 16 -50.73 55.52 -15.68
CA VAL A 16 -50.38 55.45 -14.25
C VAL A 16 -50.71 54.08 -13.68
N SER A 17 -51.83 53.46 -14.07
CA SER A 17 -52.19 52.10 -13.70
C SER A 17 -51.17 51.07 -14.19
N LEU A 18 -50.77 51.16 -15.47
CA LEU A 18 -49.75 50.30 -16.07
C LEU A 18 -48.39 50.48 -15.41
N ARG A 19 -47.97 51.71 -15.10
CA ARG A 19 -46.73 51.98 -14.36
C ARG A 19 -46.73 51.34 -12.99
N ARG A 20 -47.82 51.49 -12.20
CA ARG A 20 -47.96 50.79 -10.92
C ARG A 20 -47.88 49.27 -11.07
N LYS A 21 -48.46 48.72 -12.16
CA LYS A 21 -48.40 47.29 -12.44
C LYS A 21 -46.99 46.82 -12.79
N ILE A 22 -46.25 47.57 -13.60
CA ILE A 22 -44.83 47.33 -13.90
C ILE A 22 -43.99 47.38 -12.63
N ASP A 23 -44.17 48.42 -11.80
CA ASP A 23 -43.45 48.56 -10.53
C ASP A 23 -43.75 47.38 -9.58
N SER A 24 -45.02 46.94 -9.52
CA SER A 24 -45.41 45.76 -8.74
C SER A 24 -44.76 44.48 -9.24
N LEU A 25 -44.71 44.28 -10.56
CA LEU A 25 -44.07 43.12 -11.19
C LEU A 25 -42.55 43.15 -10.99
N SER A 26 -41.93 44.32 -11.11
CA SER A 26 -40.50 44.51 -10.88
C SER A 26 -40.12 44.19 -9.43
N ASN A 27 -40.93 44.60 -8.45
CA ASN A 27 -40.73 44.25 -7.04
C ASN A 27 -40.90 42.74 -6.80
N THR A 28 -41.89 42.09 -7.45
CA THR A 28 -42.05 40.64 -7.33
C THR A 28 -40.91 39.86 -7.96
N LEU A 29 -40.39 40.32 -9.10
CA LEU A 29 -39.24 39.72 -9.78
C LEU A 29 -37.98 39.87 -8.92
N GLN A 30 -37.74 41.06 -8.37
CA GLN A 30 -36.62 41.32 -7.46
C GLN A 30 -36.66 40.39 -6.25
N ARG A 31 -37.83 40.22 -5.63
CA ARG A 31 -38.01 39.27 -4.51
C ARG A 31 -37.73 37.82 -4.92
N GLN A 32 -38.16 37.39 -6.10
CA GLN A 32 -37.88 36.04 -6.60
C GLN A 32 -36.39 35.82 -6.87
N VAL A 33 -35.68 36.83 -7.39
CA VAL A 33 -34.23 36.76 -7.60
C VAL A 33 -33.50 36.63 -6.26
N GLU A 34 -33.87 37.43 -5.26
CA GLU A 34 -33.29 37.35 -3.90
C GLU A 34 -33.56 36.00 -3.23
N GLU A 35 -34.78 35.45 -3.37
CA GLU A 35 -35.14 34.12 -2.88
C GLU A 35 -34.33 33.01 -3.57
N ALA A 36 -34.11 33.12 -4.89
CA ALA A 36 -33.28 32.19 -5.66
C ALA A 36 -31.79 32.28 -5.28
N GLU A 37 -31.27 33.48 -5.05
CA GLU A 37 -29.88 33.69 -4.59
C GLU A 37 -29.66 33.13 -3.18
N ASN A 38 -30.60 33.37 -2.26
CA ASN A 38 -30.57 32.80 -0.91
C ASN A 38 -30.60 31.27 -0.95
N SER A 39 -31.49 30.69 -1.76
CA SER A 39 -31.57 29.23 -1.96
C SER A 39 -30.28 28.66 -2.54
N ARG A 40 -29.65 29.35 -3.49
CA ARG A 40 -28.34 28.97 -4.06
C ARG A 40 -27.24 29.03 -3.00
N GLN A 41 -27.22 30.06 -2.17
CA GLN A 41 -26.23 30.22 -1.11
C GLN A 41 -26.39 29.15 -0.02
N GLU A 42 -27.63 28.81 0.35
CA GLU A 42 -27.92 27.70 1.24
C GLU A 42 -27.48 26.36 0.65
N ALA A 43 -27.74 26.11 -0.63
CA ALA A 43 -27.29 24.90 -1.32
C ALA A 43 -25.75 24.76 -1.29
N ILE A 44 -25.01 25.85 -1.52
CA ILE A 44 -23.54 25.87 -1.41
C ILE A 44 -23.11 25.60 0.03
N ASN A 45 -23.75 26.22 1.03
CA ASN A 45 -23.44 25.99 2.44
C ASN A 45 -23.66 24.52 2.84
N TRP A 46 -24.77 23.90 2.39
CA TRP A 46 -25.03 22.48 2.59
C TRP A 46 -24.01 21.59 1.87
N GLN A 47 -23.60 21.97 0.67
CA GLN A 47 -22.55 21.27 -0.07
C GLN A 47 -21.20 21.32 0.67
N THR A 48 -20.82 22.47 1.23
CA THR A 48 -19.62 22.64 2.05
C THR A 48 -19.70 21.83 3.34
N LYS A 49 -20.83 21.84 4.05
CA LYS A 49 -21.04 21.01 5.25
C LYS A 49 -20.97 19.51 4.95
N MET A 50 -21.54 19.08 3.82
CA MET A 50 -21.46 17.68 3.39
C MET A 50 -20.02 17.26 3.13
N LEU A 51 -19.21 18.12 2.50
CA LEU A 51 -17.79 17.86 2.26
C LEU A 51 -17.01 17.72 3.58
N HIS A 52 -17.26 18.61 4.55
CA HIS A 52 -16.64 18.51 5.89
C HIS A 52 -17.03 17.23 6.63
N MET A 53 -18.32 16.87 6.65
CA MET A 53 -18.75 15.61 7.29
C MET A 53 -18.14 14.38 6.60
N GLN A 54 -17.97 14.43 5.27
CA GLN A 54 -17.33 13.35 4.54
C GLN A 54 -15.84 13.23 4.89
N GLN A 55 -15.13 14.36 5.01
CA GLN A 55 -13.75 14.39 5.48
C GLN A 55 -13.64 13.86 6.92
N ASP A 56 -14.49 14.30 7.85
CA ASP A 56 -14.50 13.82 9.24
C ASP A 56 -14.77 12.32 9.33
N ARG A 57 -15.66 11.79 8.47
CA ARG A 57 -15.94 10.35 8.37
C ARG A 57 -14.71 9.58 7.91
N ASP A 58 -14.00 10.08 6.91
CA ASP A 58 -12.82 9.42 6.35
C ASP A 58 -11.64 9.47 7.34
N ASP A 59 -11.47 10.59 8.06
CA ASP A 59 -10.50 10.74 9.16
C ASP A 59 -10.82 9.80 10.35
N ALA A 60 -12.09 9.68 10.74
CA ALA A 60 -12.51 8.75 11.78
C ALA A 60 -12.26 7.29 11.40
N LYS A 61 -12.50 6.92 10.14
CA LYS A 61 -12.19 5.58 9.61
C LYS A 61 -10.70 5.27 9.67
N GLU A 62 -9.84 6.22 9.31
CA GLU A 62 -8.39 5.99 9.35
C GLU A 62 -7.87 5.89 10.79
N ARG A 63 -8.40 6.71 11.71
CA ARG A 63 -8.12 6.57 13.15
C ARG A 63 -8.52 5.20 13.69
N LEU A 64 -9.68 4.68 13.26
CA LEU A 64 -10.14 3.34 13.66
C LEU A 64 -9.19 2.25 13.15
N LYS A 65 -8.75 2.31 11.89
CA LYS A 65 -7.76 1.35 11.35
C LYS A 65 -6.45 1.38 12.12
N ILE A 66 -5.93 2.57 12.46
CA ILE A 66 -4.72 2.70 13.26
C ILE A 66 -4.93 2.10 14.66
N CYS A 67 -6.10 2.33 15.27
CA CYS A 67 -6.43 1.74 16.57
C CYS A 67 -6.52 0.22 16.50
N MET A 68 -7.08 -0.36 15.44
CA MET A 68 -7.14 -1.81 15.23
C MET A 68 -5.73 -2.42 15.13
N ARG A 69 -4.84 -1.85 14.30
CA ARG A 69 -3.45 -2.33 14.19
C ARG A 69 -2.70 -2.28 15.52
N LYS A 70 -2.93 -1.24 16.32
CA LYS A 70 -2.35 -1.14 17.67
C LYS A 70 -2.90 -2.19 18.63
N ALA A 71 -4.19 -2.49 18.56
CA ALA A 71 -4.82 -3.54 19.35
C ALA A 71 -4.31 -4.93 18.94
N GLU A 72 -4.14 -5.18 17.64
CA GLU A 72 -3.55 -6.42 17.10
C GLU A 72 -2.09 -6.58 17.56
N ALA A 73 -1.28 -5.52 17.52
CA ALA A 73 0.10 -5.54 18.02
C ALA A 73 0.16 -5.82 19.53
N ALA A 74 -0.68 -5.15 20.33
CA ALA A 74 -0.76 -5.38 21.77
C ALA A 74 -1.23 -6.82 22.09
N GLN A 75 -2.13 -7.39 21.29
CA GLN A 75 -2.55 -8.78 21.43
C GLN A 75 -1.41 -9.76 21.12
N ALA A 76 -0.61 -9.47 20.08
CA ALA A 76 0.56 -10.28 19.75
C ALA A 76 1.62 -10.24 20.88
N GLU A 77 1.86 -9.07 21.48
CA GLU A 77 2.73 -8.92 22.65
C GLU A 77 2.21 -9.70 23.87
N LEU A 78 0.89 -9.67 24.11
CA LEU A 78 0.24 -10.44 25.17
C LEU A 78 0.41 -11.96 24.96
N ASP A 79 0.24 -12.44 23.73
CA ASP A 79 0.40 -13.86 23.40
C ASP A 79 1.85 -14.32 23.57
N GLU A 80 2.82 -13.47 23.23
CA GLU A 80 4.24 -13.74 23.48
C GLU A 80 4.57 -13.77 24.98
N ALA A 81 4.06 -12.80 25.75
CA ALA A 81 4.20 -12.81 27.21
C ALA A 81 3.60 -14.08 27.83
N HIS A 82 2.44 -14.55 27.35
CA HIS A 82 1.85 -15.81 27.78
C HIS A 82 2.72 -17.02 27.44
N LYS A 83 3.33 -17.07 26.25
CA LYS A 83 4.27 -18.15 25.88
C LYS A 83 5.47 -18.16 26.81
N GLN A 84 6.06 -17.00 27.08
CA GLN A 84 7.20 -16.88 27.99
C GLN A 84 6.84 -17.28 29.42
N LEU A 85 5.66 -16.88 29.91
CA LEU A 85 5.15 -17.30 31.21
C LEU A 85 5.01 -18.83 31.28
N ARG A 86 4.40 -19.46 30.25
CA ARG A 86 4.28 -20.92 30.17
C ARG A 86 5.64 -21.61 30.16
N MET A 87 6.64 -21.06 29.45
CA MET A 87 7.99 -21.60 29.48
C MET A 87 8.61 -21.50 30.87
N LYS A 88 8.51 -20.34 31.54
CA LYS A 88 8.99 -20.14 32.91
C LYS A 88 8.30 -21.09 33.90
N ASP A 89 7.00 -21.31 33.74
CA ASP A 89 6.22 -22.27 34.55
C ASP A 89 6.76 -23.71 34.39
N ILE A 90 7.14 -24.11 33.17
CA ILE A 90 7.76 -25.41 32.92
C ILE A 90 9.13 -25.49 33.58
N TYR A 91 9.96 -24.45 33.47
CA TYR A 91 11.26 -24.40 34.14
C TYR A 91 11.13 -24.46 35.67
N LEU A 92 10.17 -23.75 36.26
CA LEU A 92 9.90 -23.83 37.70
C LEU A 92 9.42 -25.23 38.12
N ARG A 93 8.56 -25.90 37.32
CA ARG A 93 8.19 -27.30 37.59
C ARG A 93 9.38 -28.25 37.48
N GLN A 94 10.29 -28.01 36.55
CA GLN A 94 11.52 -28.78 36.44
C GLN A 94 12.40 -28.58 37.69
N LEU A 95 12.58 -27.34 38.14
CA LEU A 95 13.36 -27.03 39.36
C LEU A 95 12.69 -27.61 40.62
N GLY A 96 11.37 -27.51 40.73
CA GLY A 96 10.60 -28.07 41.85
C GLY A 96 10.66 -29.60 41.92
N ALA A 97 10.87 -30.29 40.80
CA ALA A 97 11.08 -31.73 40.81
C ALA A 97 12.48 -32.15 41.31
N TYR A 98 13.45 -31.22 41.35
CA TYR A 98 14.82 -31.48 41.81
C TYR A 98 15.14 -30.89 43.19
N ALA A 99 14.32 -29.98 43.72
CA ALA A 99 14.55 -29.35 45.02
C ALA A 99 13.82 -30.12 46.14
N GLY A 100 14.46 -31.18 46.63
CA GLY A 100 14.27 -31.62 48.01
C GLY A 100 15.03 -30.70 48.96
N GLU A 101 14.47 -30.49 50.14
CA GLU A 101 15.04 -29.84 51.34
C GLU A 101 14.92 -28.29 51.43
N ASP A 102 13.90 -27.97 52.23
CA ASP A 102 13.45 -26.73 52.85
C ASP A 102 14.48 -26.05 53.77
N ILE A 103 15.19 -24.99 53.32
CA ILE A 103 15.71 -23.90 54.19
C ILE A 103 16.00 -22.63 53.35
N HIS A 104 14.98 -21.84 52.95
CA HIS A 104 15.05 -20.36 52.74
C HIS A 104 13.81 -19.74 52.06
N MET A 105 12.77 -20.52 51.77
CA MET A 105 11.67 -20.12 50.87
C MET A 105 10.66 -19.12 51.46
N GLU A 106 10.77 -18.67 52.71
CA GLU A 106 9.71 -17.84 53.32
C GLU A 106 9.70 -16.39 52.80
N ASP A 107 10.87 -15.77 52.60
CA ASP A 107 10.94 -14.41 52.03
C ASP A 107 10.64 -14.40 50.53
N ASP A 108 11.12 -15.40 49.78
CA ASP A 108 10.78 -15.55 48.36
C ASP A 108 9.29 -15.86 48.16
N ALA A 109 8.69 -16.68 49.02
CA ALA A 109 7.25 -16.93 48.99
C ALA A 109 6.43 -15.69 49.34
N ARG A 110 6.90 -14.83 50.24
CA ARG A 110 6.25 -13.53 50.53
C ARG A 110 6.37 -12.57 49.36
N ASN A 111 7.56 -12.42 48.78
CA ASN A 111 7.76 -11.58 47.59
C ASN A 111 6.90 -12.04 46.41
N LEU A 112 6.86 -13.35 46.15
CA LEU A 112 5.97 -13.92 45.13
C LEU A 112 4.50 -13.74 45.49
N GLY A 113 4.13 -13.83 46.77
CA GLY A 113 2.78 -13.55 47.25
C GLY A 113 2.36 -12.11 47.00
N ASP A 114 3.24 -11.14 47.29
CA ASP A 114 3.01 -9.72 47.04
C ASP A 114 2.94 -9.40 45.55
N GLU A 115 3.81 -9.99 44.72
CA GLU A 115 3.75 -9.86 43.25
C GLU A 115 2.46 -10.47 42.68
N ILE A 116 2.03 -11.63 43.16
CA ILE A 116 0.75 -12.23 42.74
C ILE A 116 -0.41 -11.32 43.12
N GLU A 117 -0.40 -10.72 44.30
CA GLU A 117 -1.48 -9.83 44.75
C GLU A 117 -1.47 -8.50 43.98
N GLN A 118 -0.29 -7.98 43.64
CA GLN A 118 -0.14 -6.85 42.73
C GLN A 118 -0.67 -7.18 41.33
N MET A 119 -0.26 -8.31 40.75
CA MET A 119 -0.71 -8.74 39.42
C MET A 119 -2.23 -8.98 39.38
N LYS A 120 -2.82 -9.54 40.44
CA LYS A 120 -4.28 -9.64 40.56
C LYS A 120 -4.94 -8.26 40.62
N SER A 121 -4.36 -7.31 41.35
CA SER A 121 -4.88 -5.94 41.44
C SER A 121 -4.81 -5.23 40.08
N GLU A 122 -3.73 -5.43 39.33
CA GLU A 122 -3.57 -4.91 37.98
C GLU A 122 -4.52 -5.59 36.98
N LEU A 123 -4.73 -6.91 37.09
CA LEU A 123 -5.71 -7.65 36.30
C LEU A 123 -7.14 -7.14 36.55
N VAL A 124 -7.51 -6.89 37.81
CA VAL A 124 -8.82 -6.32 38.17
C VAL A 124 -8.96 -4.91 37.59
N ARG A 125 -7.94 -4.07 37.69
CA ARG A 125 -7.94 -2.73 37.09
C ARG A 125 -8.09 -2.78 35.57
N ALA A 126 -7.36 -3.67 34.90
CA ALA A 126 -7.46 -3.87 33.45
C ALA A 126 -8.85 -4.41 33.06
N ALA A 127 -9.43 -5.32 33.84
CA ALA A 127 -10.80 -5.81 33.63
C ALA A 127 -11.84 -4.68 33.78
N ASP A 128 -11.70 -3.81 34.78
CA ASP A 128 -12.58 -2.65 34.96
C ASP A 128 -12.45 -1.62 33.84
N GLU A 129 -11.23 -1.39 33.35
CA GLU A 129 -10.96 -0.51 32.20
C GLU A 129 -11.57 -1.09 30.91
N THR A 130 -11.40 -2.38 30.64
CA THR A 130 -12.00 -3.03 29.45
C THR A 130 -13.53 -3.00 29.49
N GLU A 131 -14.15 -3.22 30.66
CA GLU A 131 -15.60 -3.09 30.82
C GLU A 131 -16.07 -1.63 30.69
N LYS A 132 -15.26 -0.64 31.09
CA LYS A 132 -15.54 0.78 30.84
C LYS A 132 -15.53 1.10 29.34
N TRP A 133 -14.50 0.68 28.61
CA TRP A 133 -14.41 0.89 27.17
C TRP A 133 -15.53 0.17 26.40
N LYS A 134 -15.92 -1.02 26.84
CA LYS A 134 -17.05 -1.78 26.28
C LYS A 134 -18.39 -1.07 26.46
N ARG A 135 -18.64 -0.48 27.64
CA ARG A 135 -19.84 0.35 27.88
C ARG A 135 -19.85 1.61 27.03
N GLU A 136 -18.72 2.29 26.91
CA GLU A 136 -18.60 3.48 26.05
C GLU A 136 -18.82 3.16 24.57
N ALA A 137 -18.24 2.05 24.09
CA ALA A 137 -18.47 1.56 22.73
C ALA A 137 -19.94 1.17 22.49
N GLN A 138 -20.62 0.59 23.49
CA GLN A 138 -22.04 0.29 23.41
C GLN A 138 -22.90 1.55 23.30
N LEU A 139 -22.66 2.55 24.16
CA LEU A 139 -23.35 3.85 24.11
C LEU A 139 -23.12 4.59 22.78
N ALA A 140 -21.90 4.49 22.23
CA ALA A 140 -21.59 5.05 20.92
C ALA A 140 -22.38 4.36 19.79
N ARG A 141 -22.50 3.02 19.82
CA ARG A 141 -23.32 2.26 18.86
C ARG A 141 -24.79 2.68 18.92
N GLU A 142 -25.38 2.75 20.11
CA GLU A 142 -26.77 3.19 20.31
C GLU A 142 -26.99 4.61 19.78
N ARG A 143 -26.03 5.52 19.98
CA ARG A 143 -26.10 6.88 19.45
C ARG A 143 -26.04 6.92 17.93
N TYR A 144 -25.20 6.10 17.30
CA TYR A 144 -25.11 6.02 15.84
C TYR A 144 -26.35 5.34 15.23
N GLU A 145 -26.94 4.35 15.90
CA GLU A 145 -28.21 3.74 15.48
C GLU A 145 -29.38 4.74 15.55
N LEU A 146 -29.48 5.51 16.63
CA LEU A 146 -30.48 6.58 16.75
C LEU A 146 -30.29 7.67 15.70
N TYR A 147 -29.04 8.09 15.46
CA TYR A 147 -28.75 9.07 14.40
C TYR A 147 -29.06 8.51 13.00
N GLY A 148 -28.73 7.24 12.75
CA GLY A 148 -29.03 6.56 11.48
C GLY A 148 -30.53 6.43 11.22
N THR A 149 -31.32 6.08 12.24
CA THR A 149 -32.80 6.02 12.12
C THR A 149 -33.41 7.39 11.89
N GLN A 150 -32.95 8.44 12.59
CA GLN A 150 -33.40 9.81 12.37
C GLN A 150 -33.09 10.30 10.95
N LEU A 151 -31.90 9.97 10.43
CA LEU A 151 -31.49 10.34 9.08
C LEU A 151 -32.30 9.59 8.03
N ASN A 152 -32.54 8.29 8.22
CA ASN A 152 -33.43 7.50 7.36
C ASN A 152 -34.87 8.05 7.37
N GLN A 153 -35.41 8.44 8.53
CA GLN A 153 -36.72 9.09 8.60
C GLN A 153 -36.75 10.40 7.80
N ASN A 154 -35.70 11.22 7.89
CA ASN A 154 -35.62 12.47 7.13
C ASN A 154 -35.52 12.21 5.62
N ILE A 155 -34.73 11.22 5.20
CA ILE A 155 -34.67 10.78 3.80
C ILE A 155 -36.05 10.36 3.31
N VAL A 156 -36.78 9.52 4.06
CA VAL A 156 -38.12 9.09 3.70
C VAL A 156 -39.07 10.28 3.60
N GLN A 157 -39.07 11.22 4.56
CA GLN A 157 -39.89 12.43 4.51
C GLN A 157 -39.58 13.33 3.30
N MET A 158 -38.30 13.42 2.93
CA MET A 158 -37.91 14.18 1.74
C MET A 158 -38.28 13.45 0.45
N SER A 159 -38.17 12.12 0.42
CA SER A 159 -38.64 11.29 -0.69
C SER A 159 -40.14 11.41 -0.90
N THR A 160 -40.95 11.37 0.17
CA THR A 160 -42.41 11.54 0.06
C THR A 160 -42.78 12.93 -0.45
N LYS A 161 -42.12 14.00 0.02
CA LYS A 161 -42.33 15.36 -0.50
C LYS A 161 -41.94 15.49 -1.97
N LEU A 162 -40.86 14.83 -2.38
CA LEU A 162 -40.45 14.80 -3.79
C LEU A 162 -41.49 14.10 -4.66
N GLU A 163 -42.09 13.02 -4.17
CA GLU A 163 -43.15 12.29 -4.83
C GLU A 163 -44.46 13.10 -4.91
N GLU A 164 -44.85 13.79 -3.82
CA GLU A 164 -45.97 14.72 -3.80
C GLU A 164 -45.81 15.83 -4.85
N MET A 165 -44.66 16.50 -4.86
CA MET A 165 -44.36 17.54 -5.85
C MET A 165 -44.33 16.98 -7.28
N SER A 166 -43.87 15.74 -7.46
CA SER A 166 -43.88 15.06 -8.76
C SER A 166 -45.31 14.75 -9.24
N ASN A 167 -46.19 14.33 -8.33
CA ASN A 167 -47.60 14.06 -8.64
C ASN A 167 -48.36 15.36 -8.95
N GLU A 168 -48.12 16.43 -8.20
CA GLU A 168 -48.68 17.76 -8.50
C GLU A 168 -48.24 18.26 -9.88
N LYS A 169 -46.96 18.09 -10.22
CA LYS A 169 -46.43 18.40 -11.55
C LYS A 169 -47.19 17.63 -12.63
N LEU A 170 -47.38 16.31 -12.48
CA LEU A 170 -48.10 15.47 -13.45
C LEU A 170 -49.56 15.94 -13.66
N VAL A 171 -50.24 16.30 -12.57
CA VAL A 171 -51.62 16.83 -12.62
C VAL A 171 -51.68 18.16 -13.37
N LEU A 172 -50.73 19.06 -13.11
CA LEU A 172 -50.64 20.35 -13.80
C LEU A 172 -50.35 20.15 -15.30
N GLU A 173 -49.44 19.24 -15.65
CA GLU A 173 -49.14 18.90 -17.04
C GLU A 173 -50.38 18.33 -17.77
N SER A 174 -51.15 17.44 -17.14
CA SER A 174 -52.40 16.93 -17.71
C SER A 174 -53.46 18.04 -17.92
N LYS A 175 -53.55 18.99 -16.99
CA LYS A 175 -54.46 20.13 -17.11
C LYS A 175 -54.05 21.07 -18.25
N VAL A 176 -52.75 21.31 -18.42
CA VAL A 176 -52.22 22.08 -19.55
C VAL A 176 -52.57 21.38 -20.87
N HIS A 177 -52.33 20.07 -20.97
CA HIS A 177 -52.67 19.30 -22.17
C HIS A 177 -54.18 19.30 -22.50
N THR A 178 -55.03 19.26 -21.47
CA THR A 178 -56.49 19.35 -21.67
C THR A 178 -56.92 20.70 -22.22
N LEU A 179 -56.31 21.80 -21.74
CA LEU A 179 -56.58 23.15 -22.24
C LEU A 179 -56.07 23.33 -23.67
N GLU A 180 -54.91 22.75 -23.99
CA GLU A 180 -54.37 22.72 -25.35
C GLU A 180 -55.36 22.03 -26.33
N ASN A 181 -55.88 20.85 -25.96
CA ASN A 181 -56.87 20.13 -26.78
C ASN A 181 -58.21 20.91 -26.93
N GLN A 182 -58.65 21.64 -25.90
CA GLN A 182 -59.83 22.50 -26.01
C GLN A 182 -59.63 23.65 -27.01
N ILE A 183 -58.43 24.24 -27.02
CA ILE A 183 -58.07 25.28 -27.98
C ILE A 183 -58.04 24.71 -29.40
N GLU A 184 -57.51 23.50 -29.59
CA GLU A 184 -57.49 22.83 -30.90
C GLU A 184 -58.91 22.53 -31.42
N MET A 185 -59.82 22.04 -30.57
CA MET A 185 -61.22 21.83 -30.98
C MET A 185 -61.95 23.12 -31.36
N LEU A 186 -61.72 24.22 -30.64
CA LEU A 186 -62.31 25.52 -30.98
C LEU A 186 -61.80 26.02 -32.34
N GLN A 187 -60.52 25.82 -32.63
CA GLN A 187 -59.93 26.15 -33.94
C GLN A 187 -60.49 25.27 -35.08
N ALA A 188 -60.94 24.05 -34.79
CA ALA A 188 -61.55 23.18 -35.80
C ALA A 188 -63.00 23.55 -36.16
N ILE A 189 -63.76 24.15 -35.23
CA ILE A 189 -65.18 24.52 -35.46
C ILE A 189 -65.32 25.75 -36.36
N ASP A 190 -64.35 26.67 -36.36
CA ASP A 190 -64.40 27.90 -37.17
C ASP A 190 -64.05 27.70 -38.66
N ARG A 191 -64.19 26.48 -39.19
CA ARG A 191 -63.99 26.20 -40.61
C ARG A 191 -65.25 25.65 -41.31
N PRO A 192 -66.22 26.50 -41.70
CA PRO A 192 -67.13 26.18 -42.78
C PRO A 192 -66.99 27.13 -43.97
N ASN A 193 -66.62 26.51 -45.08
CA ASN A 193 -66.94 26.84 -46.47
C ASN A 193 -67.98 27.95 -46.70
N LEU A 194 -67.58 28.99 -47.44
CA LEU A 194 -68.38 29.59 -48.51
C LEU A 194 -67.43 30.32 -49.49
N ALA A 195 -66.86 29.52 -50.38
CA ALA A 195 -66.65 29.97 -51.74
C ALA A 195 -68.02 30.32 -52.35
N ASN A 196 -68.10 31.42 -53.10
CA ASN A 196 -68.73 31.54 -54.42
C ASN A 196 -69.37 32.94 -54.65
N ASP A 197 -69.37 33.33 -55.92
CA ASP A 197 -70.08 34.46 -56.56
C ASP A 197 -69.36 35.82 -56.71
N ASN A 198 -68.47 35.85 -57.71
CA ASN A 198 -68.62 36.57 -58.98
C ASN A 198 -69.79 37.58 -59.11
N SER A 199 -69.50 38.87 -59.31
CA SER A 199 -70.18 39.72 -60.32
C SER A 199 -69.50 41.08 -60.53
N ILE A 200 -68.94 41.26 -61.74
CA ILE A 200 -69.10 42.41 -62.65
C ILE A 200 -68.88 43.85 -62.11
N CYS A 201 -67.67 44.35 -62.42
CA CYS A 201 -67.35 45.58 -63.17
C CYS A 201 -68.04 46.93 -62.85
N SER A 202 -67.21 47.88 -62.39
CA SER A 202 -67.19 49.32 -62.73
C SER A 202 -68.29 50.22 -62.14
N ILE A 203 -68.09 50.67 -60.89
CA ILE A 203 -68.38 52.07 -60.52
C ILE A 203 -67.22 52.61 -59.67
N ASN A 204 -66.38 53.39 -60.35
CA ASN A 204 -65.25 54.14 -59.80
C ASN A 204 -65.62 54.94 -58.53
N SER A 205 -64.69 54.96 -57.57
CA SER A 205 -64.68 55.67 -56.27
C SER A 205 -64.99 54.78 -55.05
N VAL A 206 -66.06 54.00 -55.05
CA VAL A 206 -66.39 53.15 -53.88
C VAL A 206 -65.47 51.92 -53.79
N GLU A 207 -65.00 51.39 -54.92
CA GLU A 207 -64.05 50.27 -54.93
C GLU A 207 -62.67 50.66 -54.42
N LEU A 208 -62.23 51.90 -54.64
CA LEU A 208 -60.97 52.38 -54.07
C LEU A 208 -61.07 52.42 -52.54
N GLN A 209 -62.21 52.87 -52.00
CA GLN A 209 -62.46 52.87 -50.56
C GLN A 209 -62.63 51.46 -49.99
N ARG A 210 -63.28 50.54 -50.72
CA ARG A 210 -63.43 49.14 -50.28
C ARG A 210 -62.09 48.39 -50.34
N MET A 211 -61.29 48.60 -51.37
CA MET A 211 -59.93 48.09 -51.46
C MET A 211 -59.04 48.69 -50.39
N GLN A 212 -59.21 49.98 -50.08
CA GLN A 212 -58.50 50.63 -48.99
C GLN A 212 -58.91 50.03 -47.63
N ASN A 213 -60.20 49.79 -47.39
CA ASN A 213 -60.67 49.14 -46.16
C ASN A 213 -60.16 47.70 -46.04
N LYS A 214 -60.24 46.90 -47.13
CA LYS A 214 -59.67 45.55 -47.18
C LYS A 214 -58.15 45.56 -46.99
N LEU A 215 -57.46 46.53 -47.57
CA LEU A 215 -56.02 46.69 -47.37
C LEU A 215 -55.72 47.04 -45.92
N THR A 216 -56.48 47.93 -45.28
CA THR A 216 -56.30 48.23 -43.84
C THR A 216 -56.62 47.02 -42.96
N GLU A 217 -57.63 46.23 -43.31
CA GLU A 217 -57.99 44.99 -42.60
C GLU A 217 -56.86 43.96 -42.70
N VAL A 218 -56.38 43.67 -43.93
CA VAL A 218 -55.22 42.79 -44.16
C VAL A 218 -53.96 43.33 -43.49
N THR A 219 -53.76 44.65 -43.47
CA THR A 219 -52.61 45.26 -42.77
C THR A 219 -52.70 45.05 -41.25
N ASN A 220 -53.88 45.21 -40.67
CA ASN A 220 -54.11 44.97 -39.24
C ASN A 220 -53.97 43.49 -38.88
N ASP A 221 -54.43 42.58 -39.74
CA ASP A 221 -54.26 41.14 -39.56
C ASP A 221 -52.79 40.73 -39.70
N HIS A 222 -52.06 41.32 -40.66
CA HIS A 222 -50.62 41.13 -40.81
C HIS A 222 -49.86 41.61 -39.56
N GLN A 223 -50.18 42.79 -39.03
CA GLN A 223 -49.59 43.28 -37.78
C GLN A 223 -49.89 42.37 -36.58
N ARG A 224 -51.10 41.80 -36.49
CA ARG A 224 -51.43 40.81 -35.44
C ARG A 224 -50.61 39.53 -35.61
N ALA A 225 -50.42 39.06 -36.85
CA ALA A 225 -49.59 37.89 -37.13
C ALA A 225 -48.10 38.14 -36.81
N GLU A 226 -47.57 39.33 -37.14
CA GLU A 226 -46.21 39.74 -36.79
C GLU A 226 -45.99 39.78 -35.27
N GLN A 227 -46.94 40.32 -34.51
CA GLN A 227 -46.89 40.31 -33.05
C GLN A 227 -46.89 38.89 -32.47
N LEU A 228 -47.69 37.98 -33.05
CA LEU A 228 -47.74 36.58 -32.62
C LEU A 228 -46.42 35.84 -32.93
N ILE A 229 -45.82 36.10 -34.09
CA ILE A 229 -44.51 35.54 -34.48
C ILE A 229 -43.43 36.03 -33.52
N GLU A 230 -43.43 37.32 -33.18
CA GLU A 230 -42.46 37.89 -32.23
C GLU A 230 -42.63 37.28 -30.82
N GLU A 231 -43.87 37.08 -30.37
CA GLU A 231 -44.15 36.40 -29.09
C GLU A 231 -43.67 34.94 -29.10
N LEU A 232 -43.90 34.21 -30.19
CA LEU A 232 -43.42 32.84 -30.36
C LEU A 232 -41.89 32.77 -30.41
N ASN A 233 -41.23 33.70 -31.11
CA ASN A 233 -39.77 33.79 -31.15
C ASN A 233 -39.20 34.08 -29.75
N ALA A 234 -39.81 34.97 -28.97
CA ALA A 234 -39.41 35.25 -27.60
C ALA A 234 -39.55 34.02 -26.68
N LYS A 235 -40.64 33.25 -26.82
CA LYS A 235 -40.84 31.98 -26.09
C LYS A 235 -39.83 30.91 -26.52
N LEU A 236 -39.55 30.79 -27.81
CA LEU A 236 -38.57 29.86 -28.36
C LEU A 236 -37.17 30.15 -27.80
N MET A 237 -36.74 31.42 -27.85
CA MET A 237 -35.47 31.87 -27.29
C MET A 237 -35.37 31.56 -25.78
N ASN A 238 -36.45 31.77 -25.02
CA ASN A 238 -36.46 31.42 -23.59
C ASN A 238 -36.32 29.91 -23.35
N LYS A 239 -36.94 29.07 -24.18
CA LYS A 239 -36.82 27.62 -24.11
C LYS A 239 -35.45 27.12 -24.55
N GLU A 240 -34.83 27.74 -25.55
CA GLU A 240 -33.45 27.44 -25.94
C GLU A 240 -32.47 27.74 -24.79
N LEU A 241 -32.64 28.86 -24.09
CA LEU A 241 -31.84 29.19 -22.90
C LEU A 241 -32.03 28.17 -21.76
N GLU A 242 -33.26 27.71 -21.53
CA GLU A 242 -33.56 26.66 -20.54
C GLU A 242 -32.89 25.33 -20.90
N VAL A 243 -32.95 24.91 -22.18
CA VAL A 243 -32.28 23.70 -22.68
C VAL A 243 -30.76 23.82 -22.55
N HIS A 244 -30.17 24.97 -22.88
CA HIS A 244 -28.74 25.20 -22.69
C HIS A 244 -28.33 25.12 -21.22
N SER A 245 -29.15 25.67 -20.32
CA SER A 245 -28.92 25.58 -18.86
C SER A 245 -28.97 24.12 -18.37
N LEU A 246 -29.98 23.35 -18.81
CA LEU A 246 -30.10 21.93 -18.46
C LEU A 246 -28.97 21.09 -19.07
N SER A 247 -28.56 21.36 -20.31
CA SER A 247 -27.44 20.68 -20.96
C SER A 247 -26.13 20.95 -20.21
N SER A 248 -25.87 22.20 -19.83
CA SER A 248 -24.71 22.55 -19.02
C SER A 248 -24.74 21.84 -17.66
N ALA A 249 -25.90 21.79 -16.99
CA ALA A 249 -26.05 21.07 -15.73
C ALA A 249 -25.84 19.54 -15.90
N LEU A 250 -26.26 18.96 -17.02
CA LEU A 250 -26.06 17.55 -17.34
C LEU A 250 -24.58 17.23 -17.55
N ASP A 251 -23.85 18.06 -18.30
CA ASP A 251 -22.41 17.90 -18.51
C ASP A 251 -21.62 18.01 -17.19
N ASP A 252 -22.05 18.92 -16.31
CA ASP A 252 -21.52 19.08 -14.96
C ASP A 252 -21.70 17.81 -14.11
N LYS A 253 -22.89 17.20 -14.18
CA LYS A 253 -23.20 15.94 -13.49
C LYS A 253 -22.43 14.77 -14.10
N LYS A 254 -22.28 14.72 -15.42
CA LYS A 254 -21.48 13.71 -16.12
C LYS A 254 -20.00 13.79 -15.72
N SER A 255 -19.44 15.00 -15.61
CA SER A 255 -18.06 15.21 -15.12
C SER A 255 -17.90 14.74 -13.66
N LYS A 256 -18.87 15.05 -12.79
CA LYS A 256 -18.88 14.57 -11.39
C LYS A 256 -19.00 13.04 -11.31
N LEU A 257 -19.84 12.44 -12.14
CA LEU A 257 -20.00 10.98 -12.21
C LEU A 257 -18.70 10.31 -12.64
N MET A 258 -18.06 10.82 -13.70
CA MET A 258 -16.77 10.29 -14.19
C MET A 258 -15.68 10.35 -13.12
N LYS A 259 -15.60 11.43 -12.33
CA LYS A 259 -14.69 11.55 -11.18
C LYS A 259 -14.98 10.49 -10.12
N LYS A 260 -16.25 10.28 -9.78
CA LYS A 260 -16.65 9.26 -8.80
C LYS A 260 -16.38 7.84 -9.28
N THR A 261 -16.57 7.56 -10.57
CA THR A 261 -16.22 6.26 -11.18
C THR A 261 -14.71 6.01 -11.12
N ALA A 262 -13.88 7.02 -11.38
CA ALA A 262 -12.43 6.91 -11.22
C ALA A 262 -12.00 6.71 -9.75
N GLU A 263 -12.62 7.43 -8.80
CA GLU A 263 -12.39 7.22 -7.36
C GLU A 263 -12.75 5.80 -6.91
N LEU A 264 -13.89 5.25 -7.39
CA LEU A 264 -14.29 3.88 -7.08
C LEU A 264 -13.28 2.86 -7.62
N ALA A 265 -12.81 3.02 -8.86
CA ALA A 265 -11.80 2.14 -9.44
C ALA A 265 -10.49 2.13 -8.63
N MET A 266 -10.02 3.30 -8.16
CA MET A 266 -8.83 3.38 -7.30
C MET A 266 -9.04 2.68 -5.94
N VAL A 267 -10.23 2.79 -5.36
CA VAL A 267 -10.57 2.11 -4.10
C VAL A 267 -10.62 0.59 -4.29
N GLU A 268 -11.25 0.11 -5.36
CA GLU A 268 -11.31 -1.32 -5.70
C GLU A 268 -9.92 -1.93 -5.93
N GLU A 269 -9.04 -1.22 -6.62
CA GLU A 269 -7.65 -1.63 -6.80
C GLU A 269 -6.90 -1.66 -5.46
N SER A 270 -7.08 -0.64 -4.61
CA SER A 270 -6.46 -0.62 -3.27
C SER A 270 -6.95 -1.77 -2.38
N LEU A 271 -8.23 -2.13 -2.47
CA LEU A 271 -8.84 -3.23 -1.75
C LEU A 271 -8.29 -4.57 -2.27
N SER A 272 -8.12 -4.70 -3.57
CA SER A 272 -7.51 -5.89 -4.21
C SER A 272 -6.06 -6.09 -3.75
N ARG A 273 -5.26 -5.02 -3.66
CA ARG A 273 -3.89 -5.08 -3.12
C ARG A 273 -3.87 -5.51 -1.64
N VAL A 274 -4.76 -4.97 -0.81
CA VAL A 274 -4.84 -5.36 0.61
C VAL A 274 -5.28 -6.80 0.77
N ARG A 275 -6.22 -7.30 -0.06
CA ARG A 275 -6.63 -8.71 -0.06
C ARG A 275 -5.47 -9.64 -0.42
N SER A 276 -4.70 -9.31 -1.47
CA SER A 276 -3.51 -10.10 -1.83
C SER A 276 -2.51 -10.19 -0.68
N ILE A 277 -2.21 -9.07 -0.02
CA ILE A 277 -1.30 -9.06 1.13
C ILE A 277 -1.84 -9.91 2.28
N ALA A 278 -3.15 -9.84 2.55
CA ALA A 278 -3.78 -10.64 3.60
C ALA A 278 -3.74 -12.14 3.29
N GLU A 279 -3.94 -12.53 2.03
CA GLU A 279 -3.83 -13.92 1.57
C GLU A 279 -2.39 -14.44 1.67
N ASP A 280 -1.40 -13.63 1.33
CA ASP A 280 0.02 -13.99 1.45
C ASP A 280 0.43 -14.12 2.93
N GLN A 281 -0.04 -13.22 3.80
CA GLN A 281 0.15 -13.34 5.25
C GLN A 281 -0.48 -14.61 5.80
N GLN A 282 -1.70 -14.97 5.37
CA GLN A 282 -2.36 -16.20 5.77
C GLN A 282 -1.54 -17.44 5.38
N LYS A 283 -1.02 -17.50 4.14
CA LYS A 283 -0.15 -18.59 3.69
C LYS A 283 1.10 -18.72 4.56
N HIS A 284 1.78 -17.61 4.85
CA HIS A 284 2.96 -17.63 5.73
C HIS A 284 2.63 -18.09 7.15
N THR A 285 1.46 -17.73 7.69
CA THR A 285 1.02 -18.25 9.00
C THR A 285 0.76 -19.76 8.97
N GLU A 286 0.18 -20.27 7.89
CA GLU A 286 -0.07 -21.71 7.72
C GLU A 286 1.24 -22.50 7.56
N GLU A 287 2.18 -21.98 6.77
CA GLU A 287 3.52 -22.55 6.62
C GLU A 287 4.29 -22.57 7.95
N ALA A 288 4.23 -21.47 8.72
CA ALA A 288 4.86 -21.39 10.04
C ALA A 288 4.24 -22.38 11.05
N LEU A 289 2.91 -22.58 11.01
CA LEU A 289 2.23 -23.59 11.83
C LEU A 289 2.64 -25.01 11.43
N SER A 290 2.71 -25.31 10.13
CA SER A 290 3.17 -26.61 9.63
C SER A 290 4.62 -26.91 10.04
N LEU A 291 5.51 -25.91 9.94
CA LEU A 291 6.90 -26.05 10.37
C LEU A 291 6.99 -26.24 11.89
N SER A 292 6.18 -25.51 12.67
CA SER A 292 6.12 -25.66 14.13
C SER A 292 5.60 -27.03 14.55
N GLU A 293 4.63 -27.60 13.82
CA GLU A 293 4.12 -28.95 14.06
C GLU A 293 5.19 -30.00 13.77
N GLN A 294 5.89 -29.87 12.63
CA GLN A 294 7.01 -30.75 12.27
C GLN A 294 8.12 -30.70 13.32
N LEU A 295 8.57 -29.51 13.72
CA LEU A 295 9.60 -29.35 14.75
C LEU A 295 9.17 -29.94 16.10
N GLN A 296 7.89 -29.84 16.46
CA GLN A 296 7.37 -30.44 17.69
C GLN A 296 7.36 -31.97 17.61
N ASN A 297 7.03 -32.55 16.44
CA ASN A 297 7.08 -34.00 16.22
C ASN A 297 8.53 -34.52 16.23
N GLU A 298 9.45 -33.81 15.59
CA GLU A 298 10.88 -34.11 15.61
C GLU A 298 11.45 -33.99 17.03
N LYS A 299 11.12 -32.92 17.77
CA LYS A 299 11.49 -32.76 19.18
C LYS A 299 10.98 -33.92 20.03
N ALA A 300 9.74 -34.36 19.85
CA ALA A 300 9.19 -35.51 20.56
C ALA A 300 9.94 -36.81 20.21
N THR A 301 10.28 -36.99 18.93
CA THR A 301 11.03 -38.17 18.44
C THR A 301 12.46 -38.19 18.97
N VAL A 302 13.17 -37.05 18.91
CA VAL A 302 14.52 -36.88 19.50
C VAL A 302 14.46 -37.09 21.01
N SER A 303 13.44 -36.58 21.70
CA SER A 303 13.26 -36.79 23.14
C SER A 303 13.09 -38.28 23.49
N ARG A 304 12.34 -39.04 22.69
CA ARG A 304 12.22 -40.51 22.85
C ARG A 304 13.56 -41.21 22.59
N ALA A 305 14.29 -40.82 21.55
CA ALA A 305 15.61 -41.39 21.24
C ALA A 305 16.66 -41.07 22.33
N ILE A 306 16.65 -39.86 22.90
CA ILE A 306 17.51 -39.48 24.03
C ILE A 306 17.16 -40.31 25.27
N ALA A 307 15.88 -40.52 25.56
CA ALA A 307 15.45 -41.36 26.67
C ALA A 307 15.93 -42.82 26.49
N GLN A 308 15.80 -43.38 25.29
CA GLN A 308 16.33 -44.72 24.97
C GLN A 308 17.85 -44.79 25.11
N ASN A 309 18.58 -43.78 24.62
CA ASN A 309 20.04 -43.72 24.79
C ASN A 309 20.45 -43.60 26.26
N ARG A 310 19.67 -42.89 27.08
CA ARG A 310 19.90 -42.80 28.53
C ARG A 310 19.65 -44.15 29.20
N GLU A 311 18.59 -44.86 28.83
CA GLU A 311 18.30 -46.20 29.32
C GLU A 311 19.39 -47.22 28.93
N LEU A 312 19.84 -47.19 27.68
CA LEU A 312 20.94 -48.05 27.22
C LEU A 312 22.25 -47.76 27.95
N LYS A 313 22.53 -46.48 28.26
CA LYS A 313 23.69 -46.11 29.08
C LYS A 313 23.56 -46.62 30.52
N GLU A 314 22.37 -46.53 31.11
CA GLU A 314 22.11 -47.07 32.45
C GLU A 314 22.31 -48.60 32.48
N GLN A 315 21.78 -49.32 31.48
CA GLN A 315 22.00 -50.77 31.35
C GLN A 315 23.48 -51.11 31.15
N LEU A 316 24.24 -50.29 30.41
CA LEU A 316 25.67 -50.49 30.22
C LEU A 316 26.44 -50.30 31.54
N ILE A 317 26.09 -49.28 32.33
CA ILE A 317 26.66 -49.04 33.66
C ILE A 317 26.33 -50.20 34.59
N GLU A 318 25.08 -50.67 34.60
CA GLU A 318 24.66 -51.82 35.42
C GLU A 318 25.42 -53.10 35.05
N LEU A 319 25.64 -53.36 33.75
CA LEU A 319 26.44 -54.49 33.28
C LEU A 319 27.91 -54.35 33.67
N GLN A 320 28.46 -53.14 33.61
CA GLN A 320 29.83 -52.86 34.01
C GLN A 320 30.02 -53.09 35.53
N ASP A 321 29.07 -52.64 36.36
CA ASP A 321 29.10 -52.87 37.81
C ASP A 321 28.96 -54.35 38.15
N LYS A 322 28.06 -55.07 37.48
CA LYS A 322 27.93 -56.53 37.63
C LYS A 322 29.22 -57.26 37.24
N LEU A 323 29.89 -56.84 36.18
CA LEU A 323 31.17 -57.41 35.77
C LEU A 323 32.25 -57.15 36.82
N ILE A 324 32.35 -55.92 37.34
CA ILE A 324 33.29 -55.57 38.42
C ILE A 324 33.00 -56.43 39.65
N MET A 325 31.74 -56.56 40.07
CA MET A 325 31.36 -57.42 41.20
C MET A 325 31.76 -58.88 40.99
N VAL A 326 31.44 -59.48 39.83
CA VAL A 326 31.80 -60.89 39.55
C VAL A 326 33.31 -61.09 39.47
N THR A 327 34.05 -60.14 38.90
CA THR A 327 35.52 -60.23 38.85
C THR A 327 36.15 -60.09 40.25
N GLN A 328 35.63 -59.20 41.09
CA GLN A 328 36.05 -59.05 42.47
C GLN A 328 35.72 -60.32 43.29
N GLU A 329 34.49 -60.82 43.20
CA GLU A 329 34.06 -62.03 43.91
C GLU A 329 34.83 -63.28 43.41
N SER A 330 35.14 -63.37 42.12
CA SER A 330 35.99 -64.42 41.56
C SER A 330 37.42 -64.33 42.08
N MET A 331 37.98 -63.11 42.19
CA MET A 331 39.31 -62.89 42.75
C MET A 331 39.37 -63.27 44.23
N GLU A 332 38.33 -62.95 44.99
CA GLU A 332 38.20 -63.31 46.41
C GLU A 332 38.07 -64.82 46.60
N ARG A 333 37.22 -65.49 45.82
CA ARG A 333 37.12 -66.96 45.84
C ARG A 333 38.44 -67.63 45.47
N GLU A 334 39.12 -67.12 44.45
CA GLU A 334 40.39 -67.66 43.98
C GLU A 334 41.51 -67.45 45.02
N SER A 335 41.54 -66.29 45.67
CA SER A 335 42.43 -66.02 46.80
C SER A 335 42.17 -66.96 47.98
N GLY A 336 40.90 -67.21 48.31
CA GLY A 336 40.49 -68.18 49.33
C GLY A 336 40.90 -69.61 48.97
N ARG A 337 40.73 -70.01 47.71
CA ARG A 337 41.12 -71.33 47.18
C ARG A 337 42.63 -71.53 47.23
N LEU A 338 43.41 -70.54 46.80
CA LEU A 338 44.88 -70.56 46.86
C LEU A 338 45.37 -70.64 48.31
N SER A 339 44.75 -69.88 49.22
CA SER A 339 45.08 -69.91 50.65
C SER A 339 44.78 -71.28 51.26
N ALA A 340 43.64 -71.87 50.93
CA ALA A 340 43.27 -73.22 51.36
C ALA A 340 44.22 -74.28 50.80
N LEU A 341 44.60 -74.19 49.51
CA LEU A 341 45.60 -75.07 48.91
C LEU A 341 46.95 -74.98 49.62
N HIS A 342 47.39 -73.76 49.94
CA HIS A 342 48.66 -73.56 50.64
C HIS A 342 48.61 -74.14 52.07
N LEU A 343 47.48 -74.03 52.76
CA LEU A 343 47.25 -74.69 54.04
C LEU A 343 47.27 -76.22 53.92
N VAL A 344 46.64 -76.77 52.88
CA VAL A 344 46.67 -78.21 52.60
C VAL A 344 48.09 -78.68 52.31
N ASP A 345 48.88 -77.92 51.52
CA ASP A 345 50.28 -78.25 51.25
C ASP A 345 51.14 -78.17 52.53
N GLN A 346 50.90 -77.17 53.39
CA GLN A 346 51.54 -77.10 54.71
C GLN A 346 51.20 -78.32 55.58
N LEU A 347 49.92 -78.68 55.69
CA LEU A 347 49.47 -79.85 56.43
C LEU A 347 50.00 -81.15 55.82
N ARG A 348 50.07 -81.24 54.50
CA ARG A 348 50.64 -82.40 53.79
C ARG A 348 52.13 -82.52 54.07
N ASN A 349 52.87 -81.42 54.08
CA ASN A 349 54.29 -81.40 54.45
C ASN A 349 54.50 -81.78 55.92
N GLU A 350 53.66 -81.29 56.84
CA GLU A 350 53.66 -81.70 58.24
C GLU A 350 53.30 -83.18 58.42
N LEU A 351 52.31 -83.68 57.67
CA LEU A 351 51.93 -85.09 57.69
C LEU A 351 53.07 -85.96 57.13
N ASN A 352 53.73 -85.55 56.06
CA ASN A 352 54.91 -86.22 55.53
C ASN A 352 56.08 -86.17 56.52
N ARG A 353 56.23 -85.08 57.29
CA ARG A 353 57.24 -84.95 58.35
C ARG A 353 56.94 -85.87 59.55
N LEU A 354 55.67 -85.96 59.96
CA LEU A 354 55.21 -86.85 61.04
C LEU A 354 55.24 -88.33 60.62
N SER A 355 54.75 -88.63 59.42
CA SER A 355 54.82 -89.94 58.79
C SER A 355 56.26 -90.39 58.61
N GLY A 356 57.14 -89.49 58.17
CA GLY A 356 58.58 -89.73 58.08
C GLY A 356 59.23 -89.98 59.45
N GLN A 357 58.66 -89.46 60.54
CA GLN A 357 59.09 -89.76 61.91
C GLN A 357 58.44 -91.02 62.49
N SER A 358 57.30 -91.50 61.98
CA SER A 358 56.56 -92.60 62.59
C SER A 358 56.57 -93.91 61.81
N PHE A 359 57.34 -94.05 60.72
CA PHE A 359 57.30 -95.26 59.91
C PHE A 359 58.66 -95.95 59.77
N ASP A 360 59.20 -96.36 60.92
CA ASP A 360 60.18 -97.44 61.01
C ASP A 360 59.43 -98.70 61.45
N GLY A 361 58.79 -99.41 60.50
CA GLY A 361 58.24 -100.74 60.78
C GLY A 361 56.99 -101.15 60.01
N LYS A 362 57.24 -101.98 58.98
CA LYS A 362 56.36 -103.01 58.37
C LYS A 362 55.45 -102.59 57.20
N ASN A 363 55.97 -102.93 56.01
CA ASN A 363 55.27 -103.47 54.85
C ASN A 363 53.89 -104.09 55.15
N ILE A 364 52.87 -103.68 54.40
CA ILE A 364 51.89 -104.54 53.74
C ILE A 364 51.31 -103.77 52.54
N ASP A 365 51.58 -104.30 51.36
CA ASP A 365 50.94 -103.95 50.09
C ASP A 365 49.44 -104.26 50.12
N SER A 366 48.60 -103.33 49.68
CA SER A 366 47.20 -103.57 49.28
C SER A 366 46.73 -102.48 48.33
N SER A 367 47.19 -102.58 47.09
CA SER A 367 46.46 -102.38 45.84
C SER A 367 44.98 -101.95 45.88
N THR A 368 44.72 -100.83 45.18
CA THR A 368 43.72 -100.68 44.10
C THR A 368 42.23 -100.50 44.43
N ALA A 369 41.68 -99.31 44.17
CA ALA A 369 40.51 -99.11 43.28
C ALA A 369 40.13 -97.62 43.16
N SER A 370 40.11 -97.11 41.93
CA SER A 370 39.63 -95.80 41.50
C SER A 370 38.61 -96.05 40.39
N VAL A 371 37.32 -95.69 40.58
CA VAL A 371 36.31 -95.53 39.50
C VAL A 371 35.18 -94.56 39.95
N MET A 372 35.23 -93.36 39.39
CA MET A 372 34.22 -92.46 38.77
C MET A 372 32.81 -92.12 39.37
N PRO A 373 32.30 -90.88 39.13
CA PRO A 373 31.02 -90.33 39.60
C PRO A 373 29.88 -90.29 38.54
N ASN A 374 28.61 -90.34 38.98
CA ASN A 374 27.40 -90.16 38.16
C ASN A 374 26.60 -88.93 38.64
N GLY A 375 26.12 -88.13 37.69
CA GLY A 375 25.22 -86.99 37.91
C GLY A 375 23.80 -87.30 37.43
N ASP A 376 22.81 -86.77 38.14
CA ASP A 376 21.38 -86.85 37.84
C ASP A 376 20.80 -85.43 37.69
N ALA A 377 20.14 -85.15 36.57
CA ALA A 377 19.41 -83.93 36.26
C ALA A 377 18.00 -84.31 35.77
N TYR A 378 16.96 -83.72 36.38
CA TYR A 378 15.55 -83.92 35.99
C TYR A 378 14.83 -82.57 35.91
N GLU A 379 14.32 -82.26 34.72
CA GLU A 379 13.59 -81.05 34.32
C GLU A 379 12.11 -81.08 34.77
N HIS A 380 11.50 -79.90 34.98
CA HIS A 380 10.08 -79.71 35.32
C HIS A 380 9.42 -78.76 34.30
N GLN A 381 8.39 -79.24 33.60
CA GLN A 381 7.60 -78.50 32.60
C GLN A 381 6.15 -78.34 33.11
N GLN A 382 5.66 -77.09 33.19
CA GLN A 382 4.31 -76.73 33.66
C GLN A 382 3.36 -76.45 32.49
N HIS A 383 2.09 -76.87 32.62
CA HIS A 383 1.04 -76.87 31.58
C HIS A 383 -0.16 -76.00 32.02
N VAL A 384 -0.59 -75.10 31.12
CA VAL A 384 -1.62 -74.05 31.31
C VAL A 384 -3.00 -74.55 30.81
N HIS A 385 -4.09 -74.20 31.51
CA HIS A 385 -5.47 -74.66 31.23
C HIS A 385 -6.43 -73.47 31.09
N TYR A 386 -7.18 -73.40 29.98
CA TYR A 386 -8.16 -72.36 29.61
C TYR A 386 -9.58 -72.94 29.74
N VAL A 387 -10.58 -72.17 30.18
CA VAL A 387 -11.99 -72.60 30.31
C VAL A 387 -12.92 -71.54 29.69
N ASP A 388 -13.74 -72.01 28.76
CA ASP A 388 -14.76 -71.29 27.97
C ASP A 388 -16.14 -71.44 28.65
N SER A 389 -17.00 -70.42 28.55
CA SER A 389 -18.34 -70.41 29.16
C SER A 389 -19.33 -69.67 28.25
N ARG A 390 -20.24 -70.46 27.65
CA ARG A 390 -21.36 -70.03 26.81
C ARG A 390 -22.68 -70.57 27.39
N ASP A 391 -23.75 -69.88 26.98
CA ASP A 391 -25.17 -70.26 27.02
C ASP A 391 -25.98 -69.90 28.28
N ARG A 392 -26.72 -68.80 28.19
CA ARG A 392 -27.96 -68.55 28.94
C ARG A 392 -29.09 -68.21 27.97
N ASP A 393 -30.16 -68.97 28.11
CA ASP A 393 -31.36 -69.07 27.28
C ASP A 393 -32.48 -68.26 27.97
N GLU A 394 -33.02 -67.22 27.33
CA GLU A 394 -34.07 -66.36 27.90
C GLU A 394 -35.35 -66.35 27.04
N THR A 395 -36.47 -66.45 27.75
CA THR A 395 -37.78 -66.91 27.29
C THR A 395 -38.61 -65.78 26.69
N ILE A 396 -39.18 -66.03 25.51
CA ILE A 396 -39.88 -65.06 24.65
C ILE A 396 -41.30 -64.80 25.17
N SER A 397 -41.59 -63.57 25.64
CA SER A 397 -42.94 -63.11 25.96
C SER A 397 -43.56 -62.37 24.76
N THR A 398 -44.77 -62.74 24.36
CA THR A 398 -45.53 -62.19 23.23
C THR A 398 -46.14 -60.81 23.56
N PRO A 399 -45.78 -59.71 22.85
CA PRO A 399 -46.24 -58.34 23.15
C PRO A 399 -47.69 -58.05 22.74
N SER A 400 -48.34 -57.10 23.42
CA SER A 400 -49.75 -56.71 23.22
C SER A 400 -49.93 -55.74 22.03
N VAL A 401 -51.12 -55.72 21.43
CA VAL A 401 -51.46 -54.89 20.24
C VAL A 401 -51.24 -53.39 20.46
N SER A 402 -51.40 -52.89 21.69
CA SER A 402 -51.13 -51.48 22.03
C SER A 402 -49.64 -51.15 21.97
N GLU A 403 -48.78 -52.12 22.31
CA GLU A 403 -47.32 -51.96 22.24
C GLU A 403 -46.85 -51.96 20.78
N CYS A 404 -47.57 -52.63 19.87
CA CYS A 404 -47.27 -52.58 18.44
C CYS A 404 -47.45 -51.18 17.85
N TYR A 405 -48.53 -50.45 18.21
CA TYR A 405 -48.77 -49.10 17.67
C TYR A 405 -47.72 -48.08 18.15
N ASP A 406 -47.34 -48.12 19.43
CA ASP A 406 -46.28 -47.25 19.95
C ASP A 406 -44.92 -47.61 19.34
N ARG A 407 -44.68 -48.90 19.08
CA ARG A 407 -43.45 -49.37 18.43
C ARG A 407 -43.37 -48.93 16.98
N ASP A 408 -44.47 -48.96 16.23
CA ASP A 408 -44.52 -48.50 14.83
C ASP A 408 -44.33 -46.97 14.71
N MET A 409 -44.97 -46.17 15.58
CA MET A 409 -44.73 -44.71 15.61
C MET A 409 -43.30 -44.35 16.02
N SER A 410 -42.75 -45.07 17.00
CA SER A 410 -41.35 -44.92 17.37
C SER A 410 -40.43 -45.31 16.21
N PHE A 411 -40.78 -46.38 15.47
CA PHE A 411 -40.03 -46.82 14.29
C PHE A 411 -40.04 -45.75 13.19
N SER A 412 -41.19 -45.17 12.85
CA SER A 412 -41.26 -44.12 11.83
C SER A 412 -40.45 -42.88 12.21
N HIS A 413 -40.48 -42.47 13.49
CA HIS A 413 -39.63 -41.36 13.93
C HIS A 413 -38.14 -41.71 13.87
N THR A 414 -37.75 -42.94 14.24
CA THR A 414 -36.36 -43.37 14.12
C THR A 414 -35.92 -43.44 12.66
N GLU A 415 -36.77 -43.91 11.74
CA GLU A 415 -36.49 -43.97 10.30
C GLU A 415 -36.32 -42.56 9.71
N ASP A 416 -37.20 -41.61 10.06
CA ASP A 416 -37.07 -40.21 9.62
C ASP A 416 -35.79 -39.55 10.14
N THR A 417 -35.45 -39.76 11.42
CA THR A 417 -34.18 -39.25 11.97
C THR A 417 -32.98 -39.89 11.29
N HIS A 418 -33.04 -41.19 10.99
CA HIS A 418 -31.98 -41.91 10.30
C HIS A 418 -31.80 -41.37 8.88
N ALA A 419 -32.89 -41.14 8.15
CA ALA A 419 -32.87 -40.55 6.82
C ALA A 419 -32.28 -39.14 6.82
N HIS A 420 -32.61 -38.29 7.80
CA HIS A 420 -32.01 -36.97 7.94
C HIS A 420 -30.50 -37.04 8.22
N THR A 421 -30.07 -37.89 9.16
CA THR A 421 -28.64 -38.06 9.44
C THR A 421 -27.88 -38.63 8.24
N GLU A 422 -28.50 -39.48 7.42
CA GLU A 422 -27.89 -40.04 6.21
C GLU A 422 -27.69 -38.98 5.12
N VAL A 423 -28.65 -38.05 4.95
CA VAL A 423 -28.51 -36.89 4.05
C VAL A 423 -27.40 -35.94 4.53
N GLU A 424 -27.33 -35.65 5.83
CA GLU A 424 -26.26 -34.83 6.41
C GLU A 424 -24.87 -35.47 6.22
N LEU A 425 -24.76 -36.78 6.47
CA LEU A 425 -23.53 -37.54 6.23
C LEU A 425 -23.13 -37.55 4.75
N ALA A 426 -24.10 -37.64 3.83
CA ALA A 426 -23.85 -37.54 2.39
C ALA A 426 -23.32 -36.15 2.00
N ASN A 427 -23.90 -35.09 2.58
CA ASN A 427 -23.45 -33.71 2.33
C ASN A 427 -22.02 -33.49 2.85
N VAL A 428 -21.71 -33.95 4.07
CA VAL A 428 -20.35 -33.88 4.64
C VAL A 428 -19.34 -34.67 3.79
N ARG A 429 -19.73 -35.84 3.26
CA ARG A 429 -18.88 -36.62 2.35
C ARG A 429 -18.59 -35.90 1.04
N MET A 430 -19.59 -35.26 0.43
CA MET A 430 -19.40 -34.45 -0.78
C MET A 430 -18.41 -33.29 -0.55
N VAL A 431 -18.60 -32.52 0.52
CA VAL A 431 -17.72 -31.40 0.86
C VAL A 431 -16.29 -31.88 1.12
N LEU A 432 -16.13 -33.03 1.78
CA LEU A 432 -14.82 -33.62 2.05
C LEU A 432 -14.09 -34.06 0.76
N ASP A 433 -14.82 -34.58 -0.23
CA ASP A 433 -14.25 -34.99 -1.51
C ASP A 433 -13.90 -33.79 -2.41
N GLU A 434 -14.71 -32.74 -2.38
CA GLU A 434 -14.41 -31.44 -3.03
C GLU A 434 -13.13 -30.83 -2.43
N LEU A 435 -13.04 -30.78 -1.10
CA LEU A 435 -11.85 -30.27 -0.40
C LEU A 435 -10.59 -31.08 -0.71
N ARG A 436 -10.70 -32.41 -0.87
CA ARG A 436 -9.59 -33.28 -1.30
C ARG A 436 -9.15 -33.02 -2.75
N LEU A 437 -10.09 -32.71 -3.64
CA LEU A 437 -9.78 -32.35 -5.03
C LEU A 437 -9.05 -31.01 -5.10
N ASP A 438 -9.52 -30.02 -4.34
CA ASP A 438 -8.87 -28.71 -4.27
C ASP A 438 -7.48 -28.79 -3.61
N HIS A 439 -7.33 -29.57 -2.54
CA HIS A 439 -6.01 -29.80 -1.95
C HIS A 439 -5.04 -30.41 -2.97
N ARG A 440 -5.48 -31.38 -3.79
CA ARG A 440 -4.62 -31.93 -4.87
C ARG A 440 -4.27 -30.90 -5.94
N ARG A 441 -5.23 -30.04 -6.33
CA ARG A 441 -5.00 -28.96 -7.30
C ARG A 441 -3.95 -27.98 -6.78
N VAL A 442 -4.14 -27.48 -5.56
CA VAL A 442 -3.22 -26.53 -4.91
C VAL A 442 -1.83 -27.15 -4.75
N MET A 443 -1.73 -28.43 -4.40
CA MET A 443 -0.43 -29.12 -4.31
C MET A 443 0.27 -29.22 -5.67
N GLN A 444 -0.45 -29.42 -6.77
CA GLN A 444 0.13 -29.42 -8.12
C GLN A 444 0.61 -28.02 -8.55
N GLU A 445 -0.19 -26.99 -8.29
CA GLU A 445 0.16 -25.59 -8.60
C GLU A 445 1.37 -25.12 -7.76
N ASN A 446 1.43 -25.51 -6.48
CA ASN A 446 2.58 -25.21 -5.62
C ASN A 446 3.86 -25.93 -6.06
N GLU A 447 3.76 -27.18 -6.51
CA GLU A 447 4.90 -27.92 -7.06
C GLU A 447 5.42 -27.29 -8.37
N GLU A 448 4.50 -26.82 -9.22
CA GLU A 448 4.86 -26.06 -10.43
C GLU A 448 5.52 -24.72 -10.08
N LEU A 449 4.98 -23.99 -9.09
CA LEU A 449 5.54 -22.72 -8.63
C LEU A 449 6.94 -22.91 -8.03
N ARG A 450 7.17 -23.96 -7.22
CA ARG A 450 8.50 -24.30 -6.70
C ARG A 450 9.50 -24.55 -7.82
N ARG A 451 9.13 -25.31 -8.86
CA ARG A 451 10.01 -25.52 -10.03
C ARG A 451 10.36 -24.23 -10.75
N ILE A 452 9.39 -23.33 -10.92
CA ILE A 452 9.64 -22.02 -11.56
C ILE A 452 10.55 -21.16 -10.69
N MET A 453 10.36 -21.16 -9.36
CA MET A 453 11.21 -20.42 -8.42
C MET A 453 12.65 -20.96 -8.42
N GLU A 454 12.81 -22.29 -8.40
CA GLU A 454 14.11 -22.95 -8.46
C GLU A 454 14.82 -22.60 -9.78
N GLN A 455 14.12 -22.72 -10.92
CA GLN A 455 14.67 -22.33 -12.22
C GLN A 455 15.08 -20.85 -12.28
N ASN A 456 14.27 -19.93 -11.75
CA ASN A 456 14.62 -18.51 -11.71
C ASN A 456 15.85 -18.25 -10.82
N SER A 457 15.98 -18.96 -9.70
CA SER A 457 17.15 -18.87 -8.82
C SER A 457 18.42 -19.43 -9.48
N GLU A 458 18.29 -20.50 -10.27
CA GLU A 458 19.38 -21.06 -11.07
C GLU A 458 19.81 -20.10 -12.19
N ASP A 459 18.85 -19.50 -12.91
CA ASP A 459 19.11 -18.52 -13.98
C ASP A 459 19.79 -17.25 -13.42
N GLU A 460 19.34 -16.75 -12.26
CA GLU A 460 19.97 -15.61 -11.59
C GLU A 460 21.40 -15.92 -11.14
N ASN A 461 21.63 -17.11 -10.57
CA ASN A 461 22.97 -17.58 -10.20
C ASN A 461 23.89 -17.72 -11.43
N GLN A 462 23.39 -18.30 -12.53
CA GLN A 462 24.15 -18.39 -13.78
C GLN A 462 24.49 -17.01 -14.33
N ASN A 463 23.54 -16.06 -14.29
CA ASN A 463 23.76 -14.71 -14.76
C ASN A 463 24.77 -13.96 -13.86
N ASN A 464 24.72 -14.15 -12.55
CA ASN A 464 25.70 -13.57 -11.63
C ASN A 464 27.11 -14.13 -11.87
N ILE A 465 27.24 -15.46 -12.02
CA ILE A 465 28.51 -16.10 -12.37
C ILE A 465 29.03 -15.57 -13.72
N HIS A 466 28.16 -15.38 -14.72
CA HIS A 466 28.56 -14.82 -16.01
C HIS A 466 29.08 -13.38 -15.91
N VAL A 467 28.41 -12.54 -15.12
CA VAL A 467 28.83 -11.15 -14.89
C VAL A 467 30.15 -11.11 -14.12
N GLU A 468 30.27 -11.87 -13.03
CA GLU A 468 31.51 -11.95 -12.24
C GLU A 468 32.68 -12.49 -13.06
N LEU A 469 32.45 -13.53 -13.88
CA LEU A 469 33.46 -14.07 -14.78
C LEU A 469 33.86 -13.05 -15.85
N GLY A 470 32.91 -12.32 -16.41
CA GLY A 470 33.19 -11.23 -17.35
C GLY A 470 34.07 -10.14 -16.73
N GLN A 471 33.71 -9.66 -15.54
CA GLN A 471 34.50 -8.68 -14.78
C GLN A 471 35.89 -9.21 -14.42
N ALA A 472 36.00 -10.48 -14.02
CA ALA A 472 37.28 -11.12 -13.72
C ALA A 472 38.19 -11.19 -14.95
N VAL A 473 37.64 -11.54 -16.13
CA VAL A 473 38.37 -11.56 -17.40
C VAL A 473 38.84 -10.16 -17.79
N GLU A 474 37.99 -9.14 -17.66
CA GLU A 474 38.37 -7.74 -17.90
C GLU A 474 39.50 -7.28 -16.97
N ARG A 475 39.42 -7.62 -15.68
CA ARG A 475 40.45 -7.28 -14.69
C ARG A 475 41.77 -8.00 -14.97
N ILE A 476 41.73 -9.27 -15.37
CA ILE A 476 42.94 -10.01 -15.78
C ILE A 476 43.58 -9.38 -17.00
N ASN A 477 42.79 -8.98 -18.00
CA ASN A 477 43.33 -8.29 -19.19
C ASN A 477 43.95 -6.94 -18.83
N ALA A 478 43.31 -6.14 -17.97
CA ALA A 478 43.86 -4.87 -17.51
C ALA A 478 45.19 -5.08 -16.75
N LEU A 479 45.23 -6.03 -15.81
CA LEU A 479 46.45 -6.39 -15.09
C LEU A 479 47.54 -6.97 -16.00
N SER A 480 47.17 -7.68 -17.07
CA SER A 480 48.12 -8.19 -18.04
C SER A 480 48.79 -7.05 -18.81
N ILE A 481 48.01 -6.07 -19.25
CA ILE A 481 48.53 -4.86 -19.93
C ILE A 481 49.41 -4.05 -18.97
N GLU A 482 48.98 -3.87 -17.73
CA GLU A 482 49.76 -3.18 -16.71
C GLU A 482 51.09 -3.90 -16.40
N ASN A 483 51.07 -5.22 -16.24
CA ASN A 483 52.28 -6.02 -16.03
C ASN A 483 53.23 -5.93 -17.23
N GLU A 484 52.72 -5.90 -18.45
CA GLU A 484 53.54 -5.73 -19.65
C GLU A 484 54.17 -4.32 -19.71
N GLN A 485 53.41 -3.29 -19.32
CA GLN A 485 53.94 -1.94 -19.17
C GLN A 485 55.03 -1.86 -18.09
N LEU A 486 54.81 -2.46 -16.92
CA LEU A 486 55.81 -2.50 -15.84
C LEU A 486 57.06 -3.26 -16.25
N ARG A 487 56.94 -4.36 -17.01
CA ARG A 487 58.09 -5.08 -17.58
C ARG A 487 58.88 -4.19 -18.54
N ASN A 488 58.21 -3.39 -19.37
CA ASN A 488 58.87 -2.43 -20.26
C ASN A 488 59.57 -1.31 -19.46
N ASP A 489 58.93 -0.77 -18.43
CA ASP A 489 59.51 0.29 -17.59
C ASP A 489 60.73 -0.22 -16.81
N VAL A 490 60.67 -1.44 -16.26
CA VAL A 490 61.82 -2.09 -15.61
C VAL A 490 62.94 -2.33 -16.63
N SER A 491 62.63 -2.78 -17.84
CA SER A 491 63.62 -2.95 -18.91
C SER A 491 64.31 -1.62 -19.26
N MET A 492 63.53 -0.56 -19.43
CA MET A 492 64.03 0.80 -19.70
C MET A 492 64.89 1.33 -18.54
N LEU A 493 64.48 1.09 -17.28
CA LEU A 493 65.25 1.47 -16.11
C LEU A 493 66.53 0.66 -15.99
N GLN A 494 66.52 -0.62 -16.33
CA GLN A 494 67.70 -1.46 -16.30
C GLN A 494 68.68 -1.10 -17.42
N GLU A 495 68.19 -0.70 -18.58
CA GLU A 495 69.02 -0.16 -19.67
C GLU A 495 69.62 1.21 -19.29
N LYS A 496 68.86 2.07 -18.62
CA LYS A 496 69.36 3.31 -18.00
C LYS A 496 70.39 3.04 -16.90
N LEU A 497 70.17 2.04 -16.07
CA LEU A 497 71.10 1.66 -15.00
C LEU A 497 72.38 1.05 -15.57
N ASN A 498 72.29 0.25 -16.64
CA ASN A 498 73.44 -0.31 -17.32
C ASN A 498 74.23 0.77 -18.07
N SER A 499 73.56 1.72 -18.72
CA SER A 499 74.24 2.86 -19.36
C SER A 499 74.87 3.82 -18.34
N ALA A 500 74.23 4.01 -17.18
CA ALA A 500 74.84 4.73 -16.05
C ALA A 500 75.98 3.94 -15.39
N SER A 501 75.85 2.62 -15.22
CA SER A 501 76.90 1.76 -14.64
C SER A 501 78.06 1.47 -15.59
N LEU A 502 77.88 1.64 -16.91
CA LEU A 502 79.02 1.72 -17.83
C LEU A 502 79.92 2.94 -17.52
N SER A 503 79.45 3.90 -16.71
CA SER A 503 80.29 4.96 -16.15
C SER A 503 80.97 4.60 -14.82
N SER A 504 80.76 3.40 -14.26
CA SER A 504 81.42 2.96 -13.03
C SER A 504 81.72 1.46 -13.04
N ASN A 505 82.80 1.11 -13.73
CA ASN A 505 83.48 -0.18 -13.59
C ASN A 505 83.82 -0.46 -12.12
N THR A 506 83.45 -1.63 -11.58
CA THR A 506 84.36 -2.66 -10.98
C THR A 506 83.52 -3.83 -10.40
N PRO A 507 83.76 -5.11 -10.78
CA PRO A 507 82.95 -6.28 -10.38
C PRO A 507 83.58 -7.19 -9.29
N SER A 508 82.76 -7.72 -8.37
CA SER A 508 83.04 -8.88 -7.48
C SER A 508 81.71 -9.36 -6.87
N SER A 509 81.15 -10.56 -7.07
CA SER A 509 81.59 -11.96 -6.95
C SER A 509 81.73 -12.48 -5.50
N SER A 510 80.73 -13.24 -5.05
CA SER A 510 80.70 -14.39 -4.09
C SER A 510 79.35 -14.36 -3.34
N GLN A 511 78.40 -15.30 -3.42
CA GLN A 511 78.36 -16.77 -3.35
C GLN A 511 78.68 -17.34 -1.96
N CYS A 512 77.63 -17.68 -1.20
CA CYS A 512 77.69 -18.42 0.07
C CYS A 512 76.46 -19.37 0.16
N ASP A 513 76.61 -20.61 -0.31
CA ASP A 513 75.75 -21.76 0.00
C ASP A 513 76.49 -22.65 1.00
N THR A 514 75.91 -23.11 2.12
CA THR A 514 76.34 -24.35 2.83
C THR A 514 75.28 -24.89 3.81
N MET A 515 74.61 -25.94 3.34
CA MET A 515 74.25 -27.25 3.94
C MET A 515 73.92 -27.48 5.44
N SER A 516 72.83 -28.22 5.58
CA SER A 516 72.23 -28.98 6.70
C SER A 516 73.12 -30.06 7.35
N PRO A 517 72.92 -30.35 8.67
CA PRO A 517 73.29 -31.64 9.26
C PRO A 517 72.17 -32.30 10.09
N VAL A 518 71.81 -33.52 9.68
CA VAL A 518 70.99 -34.50 10.42
C VAL A 518 71.90 -35.25 11.41
N TRP A 519 71.51 -35.35 12.68
CA TRP A 519 72.19 -36.18 13.69
C TRP A 519 71.22 -37.19 14.29
N LEU A 520 71.60 -38.46 14.16
CA LEU A 520 70.97 -39.66 14.68
C LEU A 520 71.73 -40.12 15.95
N ASN A 521 71.02 -40.78 16.87
CA ASN A 521 71.48 -41.68 17.94
C ASN A 521 71.98 -41.08 19.26
N GLY A 522 71.36 -41.55 20.37
CA GLY A 522 71.77 -41.30 21.73
C GLY A 522 70.88 -41.98 22.76
N ASP A 523 70.80 -43.31 22.73
CA ASP A 523 70.23 -44.15 23.78
C ASP A 523 71.19 -44.18 24.98
N VAL A 524 70.85 -43.49 26.07
CA VAL A 524 71.56 -43.54 27.35
C VAL A 524 70.53 -43.63 28.47
N VAL A 525 70.37 -44.85 28.96
CA VAL A 525 69.78 -45.20 30.25
C VAL A 525 70.51 -44.47 31.37
N LYS A 526 69.87 -43.46 31.98
CA LYS A 526 70.17 -43.00 33.34
C LYS A 526 68.87 -42.75 34.07
N HIS A 527 68.58 -43.66 35.00
CA HIS A 527 67.82 -43.42 36.21
C HIS A 527 68.26 -42.07 36.82
N LEU A 528 67.51 -41.00 36.58
CA LEU A 528 67.52 -39.84 37.46
C LEU A 528 66.29 -39.98 38.36
N GLU A 529 66.59 -40.48 39.55
CA GLU A 529 65.73 -40.49 40.72
C GLU A 529 64.96 -39.16 40.80
N ALA A 530 63.62 -39.25 40.78
CA ALA A 530 62.75 -38.12 40.99
C ALA A 530 63.04 -37.54 42.39
N PRO A 531 63.58 -36.32 42.49
CA PRO A 531 63.76 -35.68 43.79
C PRO A 531 62.36 -35.47 44.37
N SER A 532 62.10 -36.11 45.51
CA SER A 532 60.94 -35.90 46.37
C SER A 532 61.01 -34.48 46.99
N ILE A 533 60.96 -33.46 46.14
CA ILE A 533 60.92 -32.06 46.55
C ILE A 533 59.45 -31.71 46.76
N LYS A 534 59.04 -31.78 48.02
CA LYS A 534 57.71 -31.50 48.61
C LYS A 534 57.17 -30.08 48.34
N GLU A 535 57.81 -29.29 47.48
CA GLU A 535 57.34 -27.94 47.11
C GLU A 535 56.58 -27.92 45.78
N LYS A 536 56.52 -29.05 45.06
CA LYS A 536 55.68 -29.17 43.87
C LYS A 536 54.16 -29.06 44.10
N PRO A 537 53.52 -29.46 45.22
CA PRO A 537 52.06 -29.39 45.30
C PRO A 537 51.55 -27.95 45.20
N LEU A 538 52.22 -26.98 45.82
CA LEU A 538 51.81 -25.56 45.71
C LEU A 538 52.00 -25.01 44.29
N ALA A 539 53.10 -25.38 43.62
CA ALA A 539 53.33 -24.97 42.24
C ALA A 539 52.30 -25.59 41.28
N TRP A 540 51.90 -26.86 41.49
CA TRP A 540 50.83 -27.50 40.74
C TRP A 540 49.48 -26.87 41.03
N THR A 541 49.17 -26.52 42.28
CA THR A 541 47.92 -25.84 42.64
C THR A 541 47.83 -24.42 42.07
N GLU A 542 48.92 -23.65 42.11
CA GLU A 542 48.97 -22.32 41.48
C GLU A 542 48.87 -22.43 39.94
N LEU A 543 49.48 -23.44 39.35
CA LEU A 543 49.36 -23.73 37.92
C LEU A 543 47.93 -24.16 37.55
N GLU A 544 47.31 -25.04 38.33
CA GLU A 544 45.91 -25.48 38.19
C GLU A 544 44.96 -24.29 38.31
N ALA A 545 45.07 -23.46 39.35
CA ALA A 545 44.26 -22.27 39.51
C ALA A 545 44.42 -21.27 38.36
N ARG A 546 45.62 -21.15 37.78
CA ARG A 546 45.86 -20.36 36.55
C ARG A 546 45.19 -20.99 35.34
N PHE A 547 45.26 -22.31 35.17
CA PHE A 547 44.56 -23.01 34.10
C PHE A 547 43.04 -22.87 34.23
N THR A 548 42.47 -23.07 35.42
CA THR A 548 41.03 -22.90 35.65
C THR A 548 40.60 -21.45 35.39
N ARG A 549 41.37 -20.46 35.85
CA ARG A 549 41.08 -19.04 35.56
C ARG A 549 41.17 -18.73 34.07
N ALA A 550 42.19 -19.23 33.37
CA ALA A 550 42.33 -19.06 31.93
C ALA A 550 41.19 -19.75 31.17
N MET A 551 40.77 -20.94 31.60
CA MET A 551 39.64 -21.65 31.02
C MET A 551 38.32 -20.91 31.21
N LEU A 552 38.06 -20.37 32.40
CA LEU A 552 36.88 -19.53 32.66
C LEU A 552 36.90 -18.28 31.79
N GLN A 553 38.05 -17.60 31.70
CA GLN A 553 38.20 -16.44 30.81
C GLN A 553 37.99 -16.81 29.33
N VAL A 554 38.44 -17.97 28.88
CA VAL A 554 38.19 -18.45 27.51
C VAL A 554 36.71 -18.75 27.29
N ALA A 555 36.01 -19.28 28.29
CA ALA A 555 34.57 -19.51 28.23
C ALA A 555 33.81 -18.17 28.18
N ASP A 556 34.10 -17.23 29.07
CA ASP A 556 33.51 -15.88 29.08
C ASP A 556 33.75 -15.15 27.75
N LEU A 557 34.96 -15.25 27.19
CA LEU A 557 35.30 -14.67 25.89
C LEU A 557 34.57 -15.37 24.73
N ALA A 558 34.28 -16.67 24.85
CA ALA A 558 33.52 -17.41 23.84
C ALA A 558 32.04 -16.99 23.85
N GLU A 559 31.43 -16.86 25.04
CA GLU A 559 30.05 -16.36 25.21
C GLU A 559 29.92 -14.91 24.72
N GLU A 560 30.87 -14.03 25.07
CA GLU A 560 30.88 -12.64 24.60
C GLU A 560 31.06 -12.57 23.07
N LYS A 561 31.87 -13.46 22.48
CA LYS A 561 32.01 -13.56 21.03
C LYS A 561 30.72 -13.99 20.36
N GLU A 562 30.01 -14.98 20.90
CA GLU A 562 28.70 -15.41 20.40
C GLU A 562 27.68 -14.27 20.48
N ARG A 563 27.64 -13.57 21.62
CA ARG A 563 26.80 -12.38 21.81
C ARG A 563 27.12 -11.29 20.77
N LEU A 564 28.40 -11.01 20.52
CA LEU A 564 28.82 -10.06 19.48
C LEU A 564 28.42 -10.52 18.08
N GLN A 565 28.51 -11.81 17.78
CA GLN A 565 28.09 -12.36 16.49
C GLN A 565 26.58 -12.19 16.26
N HIS A 566 25.75 -12.38 17.29
CA HIS A 566 24.32 -12.10 17.19
C HIS A 566 24.01 -10.62 16.94
N VAL A 567 24.72 -9.72 17.63
CA VAL A 567 24.55 -8.28 17.41
C VAL A 567 25.02 -7.87 16.01
N LEU A 568 26.13 -8.44 15.52
CA LEU A 568 26.60 -8.20 14.14
C LEU A 568 25.59 -8.68 13.11
N MET A 569 25.02 -9.87 13.29
CA MET A 569 23.96 -10.39 12.42
C MET A 569 22.74 -9.47 12.40
N GLN A 570 22.30 -8.96 13.56
CA GLN A 570 21.21 -7.99 13.63
C GLN A 570 21.55 -6.69 12.89
N LEU A 571 22.74 -6.13 13.13
CA LEU A 571 23.21 -4.93 12.45
C LEU A 571 23.36 -5.12 10.93
N GLU A 572 23.75 -6.31 10.47
CA GLU A 572 23.77 -6.65 9.05
C GLU A 572 22.35 -6.61 8.47
N THR A 573 21.37 -7.25 9.11
CA THR A 573 19.97 -7.20 8.65
C THR A 573 19.36 -5.80 8.69
N GLU A 574 19.71 -4.99 9.70
CA GLU A 574 19.29 -3.58 9.78
C GLU A 574 19.95 -2.74 8.68
N ASN A 575 21.23 -2.97 8.38
CA ASN A 575 21.94 -2.27 7.29
C ASN A 575 21.38 -2.65 5.91
N ASP A 576 21.05 -3.91 5.68
CA ASP A 576 20.38 -4.35 4.45
C ASP A 576 19.03 -3.66 4.29
N THR A 577 18.25 -3.62 5.38
CA THR A 577 16.97 -2.90 5.42
C THR A 577 17.15 -1.39 5.14
N ILE A 578 18.19 -0.76 5.70
CA ILE A 578 18.53 0.64 5.41
C ILE A 578 18.91 0.81 3.93
N GLY A 579 19.66 -0.13 3.34
CA GLY A 579 20.01 -0.16 1.92
C GLY A 579 18.78 -0.18 1.01
N ASP A 580 17.77 -0.98 1.35
CA ASP A 580 16.48 -1.02 0.66
C ASP A 580 15.73 0.31 0.77
N TYR A 581 15.67 0.90 1.96
CA TYR A 581 15.07 2.23 2.16
C TYR A 581 15.78 3.31 1.33
N VAL A 582 17.10 3.28 1.24
CA VAL A 582 17.87 4.22 0.40
C VAL A 582 17.51 4.03 -1.07
N THR A 583 17.43 2.79 -1.55
CA THR A 583 17.06 2.48 -2.94
C THR A 583 15.65 2.95 -3.27
N LEU A 584 14.69 2.70 -2.38
CA LEU A 584 13.31 3.18 -2.51
C LEU A 584 13.25 4.72 -2.53
N TYR A 585 14.01 5.38 -1.66
CA TYR A 585 14.05 6.84 -1.60
C TYR A 585 14.69 7.45 -2.86
N GLN A 586 15.76 6.86 -3.40
CA GLN A 586 16.36 7.27 -4.66
C GLN A 586 15.38 7.09 -5.83
N HIS A 587 14.67 5.96 -5.90
CA HIS A 587 13.65 5.72 -6.91
C HIS A 587 12.51 6.74 -6.80
N GLN A 588 12.03 7.00 -5.58
CA GLN A 588 10.98 7.99 -5.31
C GLN A 588 11.41 9.40 -5.74
N ARG A 589 12.64 9.83 -5.41
CA ARG A 589 13.20 11.12 -5.84
C ARG A 589 13.30 11.21 -7.36
N LYS A 590 13.77 10.16 -8.04
CA LYS A 590 13.85 10.11 -9.51
C LYS A 590 12.46 10.29 -10.13
N LYS A 591 11.45 9.57 -9.64
CA LYS A 591 10.06 9.66 -10.12
C LYS A 591 9.40 11.02 -9.82
N ILE A 592 9.80 11.71 -8.75
CA ILE A 592 9.34 13.08 -8.46
C ILE A 592 10.00 14.08 -9.42
N ASN A 593 11.32 13.97 -9.62
CA ASN A 593 12.07 14.85 -10.52
C ASN A 593 11.59 14.72 -11.98
N GLU A 594 11.27 13.51 -12.42
CA GLU A 594 10.71 13.27 -13.76
C GLU A 594 9.35 13.94 -13.93
N ARG A 595 8.42 13.74 -12.99
CA ARG A 595 7.10 14.42 -13.01
C ARG A 595 7.22 15.94 -12.91
N MET A 596 8.22 16.45 -12.18
CA MET A 596 8.50 17.87 -12.11
C MET A 596 9.01 18.42 -13.44
N ARG A 597 9.93 17.70 -14.10
CA ARG A 597 10.43 18.03 -15.44
C ARG A 597 9.30 18.07 -16.46
N GLU A 598 8.44 17.05 -16.50
CA GLU A 598 7.27 17.01 -17.40
C GLU A 598 6.34 18.21 -17.18
N ARG A 599 6.08 18.57 -15.92
CA ARG A 599 5.27 19.77 -15.60
C ARG A 599 5.96 21.06 -16.03
N GLU A 600 7.26 21.19 -15.80
CA GLU A 600 8.03 22.37 -16.22
C GLU A 600 8.03 22.53 -17.74
N GLU A 601 8.20 21.44 -18.49
CA GLU A 601 8.11 21.43 -19.95
C GLU A 601 6.69 21.81 -20.43
N ALA A 602 5.65 21.28 -19.81
CA ALA A 602 4.27 21.65 -20.11
C ALA A 602 3.97 23.13 -19.82
N VAL A 603 4.45 23.65 -18.68
CA VAL A 603 4.33 25.07 -18.32
C VAL A 603 5.12 25.95 -19.28
N ALA A 604 6.33 25.54 -19.68
CA ALA A 604 7.13 26.27 -20.66
C ALA A 604 6.40 26.36 -22.01
N LYS A 605 5.82 25.26 -22.49
CA LYS A 605 5.02 25.24 -23.72
C LYS A 605 3.81 26.18 -23.63
N LEU A 606 3.04 26.11 -22.53
CA LEU A 606 1.89 26.99 -22.31
C LEU A 606 2.30 28.48 -22.20
N SER A 607 3.47 28.76 -21.62
CA SER A 607 3.99 30.12 -21.53
C SER A 607 4.36 30.69 -22.91
N PHE A 608 4.96 29.87 -23.77
CA PHE A 608 5.29 30.23 -25.15
C PHE A 608 4.02 30.47 -25.99
N GLU A 609 3.02 29.59 -25.87
CA GLU A 609 1.72 29.78 -26.55
C GLU A 609 0.98 31.04 -26.05
N LYS A 610 1.04 31.33 -24.75
CA LYS A 610 0.46 32.56 -24.19
C LYS A 610 1.14 33.81 -24.75
N GLU A 611 2.47 33.81 -24.85
CA GLU A 611 3.22 34.93 -25.42
C GLU A 611 2.90 35.11 -26.91
N GLN A 612 2.84 34.02 -27.67
CA GLN A 612 2.48 34.07 -29.09
C GLN A 612 1.06 34.61 -29.31
N THR A 613 0.07 34.14 -28.54
CA THR A 613 -1.31 34.63 -28.61
C THR A 613 -1.40 36.11 -28.22
N GLN A 614 -0.66 36.55 -27.20
CA GLN A 614 -0.60 37.96 -26.80
C GLN A 614 0.00 38.85 -27.90
N GLN A 615 1.08 38.41 -28.54
CA GLN A 615 1.70 39.13 -29.66
C GLN A 615 0.75 39.28 -30.85
N LYS A 616 0.05 38.19 -31.21
CA LYS A 616 -0.95 38.19 -32.29
C LYS A 616 -2.14 39.10 -31.96
N LEU A 617 -2.60 39.12 -30.71
CA LEU A 617 -3.70 39.97 -30.28
C LEU A 617 -3.31 41.46 -30.28
N ASN A 618 -2.08 41.78 -29.87
CA ASN A 618 -1.52 43.14 -30.00
C ASN A 618 -1.38 43.56 -31.48
N GLU A 619 -0.94 42.65 -32.35
CA GLU A 619 -0.85 42.92 -33.79
C GLU A 619 -2.25 43.17 -34.39
N LEU A 620 -3.24 42.35 -34.04
CA LEU A 620 -4.63 42.53 -34.45
C LEU A 620 -5.19 43.88 -33.98
N GLN A 621 -4.97 44.23 -32.71
CA GLN A 621 -5.38 45.52 -32.16
C GLN A 621 -4.74 46.69 -32.92
N LYS A 622 -3.45 46.61 -33.23
CA LYS A 622 -2.73 47.65 -33.98
C LYS A 622 -3.27 47.81 -35.41
N VAL A 623 -3.49 46.70 -36.13
CA VAL A 623 -4.06 46.74 -37.49
C VAL A 623 -5.48 47.29 -37.46
N LEU A 624 -6.31 46.86 -36.49
CA LEU A 624 -7.68 47.36 -36.33
C LEU A 624 -7.72 48.85 -36.03
N MET A 625 -6.91 49.34 -35.09
CA MET A 625 -6.82 50.77 -34.77
C MET A 625 -6.36 51.61 -35.98
N ASN A 626 -5.39 51.12 -36.75
CA ASN A 626 -4.96 51.78 -37.98
C ASN A 626 -6.08 51.84 -39.03
N LEU A 627 -6.86 50.76 -39.18
CA LEU A 627 -7.96 50.69 -40.14
C LEU A 627 -9.13 51.61 -39.73
N LEU A 628 -9.46 51.64 -38.43
CA LEU A 628 -10.50 52.52 -37.89
C LEU A 628 -10.10 54.01 -37.96
N SER A 629 -8.83 54.32 -37.72
CA SER A 629 -8.29 55.67 -37.89
C SER A 629 -8.31 56.09 -39.36
N ARG A 630 -7.94 55.19 -40.28
CA ARG A 630 -7.99 55.44 -41.74
C ARG A 630 -9.42 55.63 -42.25
N LYS A 631 -10.39 54.85 -41.75
CA LYS A 631 -11.82 55.00 -42.07
C LYS A 631 -12.49 56.23 -41.42
N GLY A 632 -11.76 56.99 -40.62
CA GLY A 632 -12.29 58.16 -39.89
C GLY A 632 -13.32 57.80 -38.82
N LEU A 633 -13.46 56.51 -38.46
CA LEU A 633 -14.36 56.05 -37.40
C LEU A 633 -13.79 56.36 -36.01
N LEU A 634 -12.47 56.49 -35.91
CA LEU A 634 -11.81 57.08 -34.74
C LEU A 634 -11.56 58.55 -35.05
N HIS A 635 -12.53 59.38 -34.69
CA HIS A 635 -12.29 60.82 -34.57
C HIS A 635 -11.25 60.99 -33.46
N ILE A 636 -10.01 61.27 -33.85
CA ILE A 636 -8.98 61.81 -32.95
C ILE A 636 -9.47 63.21 -32.58
N ASN A 637 -10.48 63.27 -31.73
CA ASN A 637 -10.94 64.51 -31.16
C ASN A 637 -9.84 64.93 -30.20
N GLY A 638 -8.97 65.80 -30.70
CA GLY A 638 -8.17 66.72 -29.92
C GLY A 638 -9.10 67.58 -29.09
N HIS A 639 -9.63 67.02 -28.02
CA HIS A 639 -10.20 67.80 -26.95
C HIS A 639 -9.04 68.37 -26.16
N GLU A 640 -8.80 69.64 -26.48
CA GLU A 640 -8.02 70.63 -25.76
C GLU A 640 -7.78 70.25 -24.29
N LYS A 641 -6.50 70.05 -23.98
CA LYS A 641 -5.96 69.95 -22.64
C LYS A 641 -6.22 71.27 -21.90
N LYS A 642 -7.36 71.39 -21.20
CA LYS A 642 -7.50 72.35 -20.11
C LYS A 642 -7.01 71.70 -18.82
N THR A 643 -5.81 72.13 -18.47
CA THR A 643 -5.09 71.99 -17.22
C THR A 643 -5.96 72.30 -15.99
N LEU A 644 -6.47 71.28 -15.31
CA LEU A 644 -6.69 71.24 -13.86
C LEU A 644 -6.10 69.90 -13.44
N GLY A 645 -5.07 69.80 -12.63
CA GLY A 645 -4.94 70.46 -11.35
C GLY A 645 -4.79 69.36 -10.31
N ASN A 646 -3.55 68.88 -10.17
CA ASN A 646 -2.95 68.49 -8.90
C ASN A 646 -3.79 67.56 -7.97
N CYS A 647 -3.63 66.25 -8.12
CA CYS A 647 -3.82 65.31 -7.01
C CYS A 647 -2.62 64.38 -6.95
N ASN A 648 -1.56 64.89 -6.31
CA ASN A 648 -0.47 64.08 -5.75
C ASN A 648 -1.06 63.24 -4.60
N GLY A 649 -1.63 62.08 -4.94
CA GLY A 649 -2.07 61.07 -4.00
C GLY A 649 -1.25 59.80 -4.20
N SER A 650 0.01 59.84 -3.78
CA SER A 650 0.90 58.67 -3.77
C SER A 650 0.43 57.66 -2.72
N SER A 651 -0.56 56.82 -3.04
CA SER A 651 -0.79 55.59 -2.28
C SER A 651 -0.19 54.43 -3.08
N LYS A 652 1.09 54.19 -2.82
CA LYS A 652 1.81 52.96 -3.18
C LYS A 652 1.07 51.77 -2.54
N CYS A 653 0.04 51.23 -3.19
CA CYS A 653 -0.45 49.90 -2.84
C CYS A 653 0.38 48.88 -3.60
N SER A 654 1.60 48.65 -3.12
CA SER A 654 2.40 47.49 -3.49
C SER A 654 1.67 46.26 -2.95
N ARG A 655 0.74 45.71 -3.74
CA ARG A 655 0.21 44.38 -3.47
C ARG A 655 1.23 43.39 -4.00
N SER A 656 2.25 43.14 -3.17
CA SER A 656 3.17 42.02 -3.33
C SER A 656 2.35 40.74 -3.33
N VAL A 657 1.97 40.27 -4.52
CA VAL A 657 1.45 38.92 -4.70
C VAL A 657 2.67 38.01 -4.63
N ARG A 658 2.93 37.52 -3.42
CA ARG A 658 3.97 36.53 -3.14
C ARG A 658 3.61 35.25 -3.93
N PRO A 659 4.40 34.84 -4.93
CA PRO A 659 4.22 33.54 -5.53
C PRO A 659 4.55 32.50 -4.46
N TYR A 660 3.56 31.72 -4.07
CA TYR A 660 3.73 30.58 -3.17
C TYR A 660 4.37 29.43 -3.96
N SER A 661 5.59 29.63 -4.43
CA SER A 661 6.44 28.57 -4.96
C SER A 661 7.08 27.92 -3.75
N GLN A 662 6.48 26.82 -3.24
CA GLN A 662 7.17 25.89 -2.35
C GLN A 662 8.30 25.23 -3.14
N SER A 663 9.37 25.99 -3.39
CA SER A 663 10.67 25.44 -3.74
C SER A 663 11.19 24.81 -2.45
N THR A 664 11.02 23.50 -2.32
CA THR A 664 11.78 22.69 -1.39
C THR A 664 13.25 22.79 -1.81
N LYS A 665 13.91 23.87 -1.39
CA LYS A 665 15.36 23.99 -1.44
C LYS A 665 15.91 22.95 -0.47
N ASP A 666 16.21 21.79 -1.01
CA ASP A 666 16.95 20.72 -0.37
C ASP A 666 18.29 21.30 0.12
N LYS A 667 18.45 21.36 1.44
CA LYS A 667 19.67 21.87 2.09
C LYS A 667 20.78 20.83 2.18
N PHE A 668 20.66 19.67 1.53
CA PHE A 668 21.68 18.63 1.57
C PHE A 668 22.12 18.07 0.21
N SER A 669 21.98 18.84 -0.88
CA SER A 669 22.80 18.61 -2.09
C SER A 669 24.14 19.33 -1.93
N GLY A 670 24.97 18.83 -1.02
CA GLY A 670 26.38 19.15 -0.95
C GLY A 670 27.11 18.36 -2.02
N ASN A 671 27.12 18.88 -3.24
CA ASN A 671 28.08 18.46 -4.25
C ASN A 671 29.33 19.27 -3.90
N GLU A 672 30.22 18.70 -3.08
CA GLU A 672 31.58 19.20 -2.93
C GLU A 672 32.28 19.09 -4.28
N GLU A 673 32.10 20.09 -5.14
CA GLU A 673 33.05 20.38 -6.20
C GLU A 673 33.87 21.58 -5.73
N THR A 674 35.11 21.23 -5.41
CA THR A 674 36.21 22.08 -4.98
C THR A 674 36.22 23.45 -5.64
N VAL A 675 36.27 24.47 -4.78
CA VAL A 675 36.61 25.86 -5.07
C VAL A 675 37.88 25.92 -5.93
N VAL A 676 37.75 26.32 -7.19
CA VAL A 676 38.86 26.82 -8.01
C VAL A 676 38.46 28.16 -8.60
N ASP A 677 39.03 29.18 -7.96
CA ASP A 677 39.45 30.48 -8.46
C ASP A 677 38.45 31.48 -9.07
N GLY A 678 38.59 32.71 -8.58
CA GLY A 678 37.71 33.84 -8.83
C GLY A 678 37.88 34.42 -10.24
N SER A 679 36.74 34.78 -10.83
CA SER A 679 36.69 35.80 -11.87
C SER A 679 35.47 36.67 -11.59
N GLU A 680 35.77 37.75 -10.90
CA GLU A 680 34.98 38.92 -10.61
C GLU A 680 34.50 39.55 -11.93
N LEU A 681 33.27 39.24 -12.37
CA LEU A 681 32.62 39.96 -13.46
C LEU A 681 31.28 40.53 -12.97
N LEU A 682 31.36 41.81 -12.60
CA LEU A 682 30.23 42.70 -12.32
C LEU A 682 29.16 42.54 -13.40
N VAL A 683 27.94 42.15 -12.99
CA VAL A 683 26.74 42.26 -13.81
C VAL A 683 26.33 43.74 -13.85
N PRO A 684 26.33 44.40 -15.01
CA PRO A 684 25.98 45.81 -15.13
C PRO A 684 24.48 46.05 -14.91
N SER A 685 24.17 47.03 -14.06
CA SER A 685 22.82 47.51 -13.79
C SER A 685 22.10 47.94 -15.06
N SER A 686 20.89 47.43 -15.27
CA SER A 686 19.98 47.81 -16.34
C SER A 686 19.66 49.31 -16.30
N PRO A 687 19.83 50.06 -17.41
CA PRO A 687 19.35 51.42 -17.52
C PRO A 687 17.91 51.42 -18.06
N ASP A 688 16.99 51.94 -17.26
CA ASP A 688 15.65 52.37 -17.67
C ASP A 688 15.78 53.46 -18.75
N SER A 689 15.81 53.08 -20.03
CA SER A 689 15.77 54.03 -21.14
C SER A 689 14.33 54.22 -21.59
N CYS A 690 13.67 55.23 -21.00
CA CYS A 690 12.51 55.85 -21.61
C CYS A 690 12.91 56.43 -22.97
N ILE A 691 12.47 55.80 -24.06
CA ILE A 691 12.65 56.34 -25.41
C ILE A 691 11.62 57.44 -25.62
N ASP A 692 12.12 58.66 -25.51
CA ASP A 692 11.51 59.95 -25.80
C ASP A 692 11.25 60.07 -27.32
N ILE A 693 9.98 59.95 -27.74
CA ILE A 693 9.57 60.23 -29.12
C ILE A 693 9.20 61.71 -29.19
N SER A 694 10.24 62.53 -29.29
CA SER A 694 10.15 63.91 -29.76
C SER A 694 9.93 63.92 -31.27
N CYS A 695 8.68 64.11 -31.72
CA CYS A 695 8.40 64.48 -33.11
C CYS A 695 8.21 66.00 -33.18
N GLU A 696 9.10 66.63 -33.96
CA GLU A 696 9.19 68.06 -34.18
C GLU A 696 7.90 68.65 -34.77
N PHE A 697 7.54 69.79 -34.20
CA PHE A 697 6.41 70.64 -34.50
C PHE A 697 6.82 71.56 -35.66
N ASP A 698 6.46 71.25 -36.91
CA ASP A 698 6.59 72.23 -37.99
C ASP A 698 5.25 72.92 -38.27
N SER A 699 5.24 74.22 -38.01
CA SER A 699 4.08 75.09 -37.95
C SER A 699 3.88 75.76 -39.31
N GLY A 700 3.27 75.04 -40.24
CA GLY A 700 2.86 75.56 -41.54
C GLY A 700 1.57 76.38 -41.46
N LYS A 701 1.67 77.66 -41.82
CA LYS A 701 0.63 78.69 -41.78
C LYS A 701 -0.58 78.40 -42.70
N HIS A 702 -1.73 78.87 -42.23
CA HIS A 702 -2.85 79.52 -42.95
C HIS A 702 -2.95 79.30 -44.47
N ASP A 703 -4.10 78.77 -44.89
CA ASP A 703 -4.99 79.45 -45.84
C ASP A 703 -6.42 78.91 -45.66
N ASP A 704 -7.29 79.80 -45.21
CA ASP A 704 -8.73 79.66 -45.08
C ASP A 704 -9.34 80.15 -46.40
N ASP A 705 -9.84 79.26 -47.25
CA ASP A 705 -10.88 79.62 -48.22
C ASP A 705 -11.50 78.42 -48.95
N THR A 706 -12.82 78.54 -49.16
CA THR A 706 -13.64 77.82 -50.14
C THR A 706 -14.29 76.48 -49.71
N LEU A 707 -15.35 76.62 -48.92
CA LEU A 707 -16.57 75.82 -49.03
C LEU A 707 -17.11 75.83 -50.47
N ARG A 708 -16.89 74.77 -51.28
CA ARG A 708 -17.81 74.44 -52.39
C ARG A 708 -17.71 73.00 -52.88
N ASN A 709 -18.71 72.20 -52.48
CA ASN A 709 -19.36 71.10 -53.20
C ASN A 709 -18.67 70.59 -54.48
N LYS A 710 -18.03 69.43 -54.37
CA LYS A 710 -17.99 68.42 -55.44
C LYS A 710 -17.90 67.03 -54.83
N VAL A 711 -19.06 66.46 -54.54
CA VAL A 711 -19.25 65.01 -54.48
C VAL A 711 -19.06 64.51 -55.92
N LYS A 712 -17.82 64.19 -56.29
CA LYS A 712 -17.51 63.45 -57.52
C LYS A 712 -16.61 62.30 -57.11
N GLY A 713 -17.16 61.10 -57.22
CA GLY A 713 -16.56 59.86 -56.75
C GLY A 713 -15.19 59.62 -57.37
N ASN A 714 -14.20 59.46 -56.50
CA ASN A 714 -12.96 58.78 -56.83
C ASN A 714 -13.07 57.40 -56.19
N LEU A 715 -13.37 56.42 -57.04
CA LEU A 715 -13.59 55.01 -56.73
C LEU A 715 -12.27 54.22 -56.72
N GLU A 716 -11.15 54.83 -56.36
CA GLU A 716 -9.81 54.23 -56.50
C GLU A 716 -9.16 53.78 -55.17
N ALA A 717 -9.90 53.75 -54.06
CA ALA A 717 -9.36 53.41 -52.74
C ALA A 717 -9.48 51.92 -52.34
N SER A 718 -9.91 51.00 -53.23
CA SER A 718 -10.21 49.63 -52.80
C SER A 718 -8.98 48.75 -52.55
N ALA A 719 -7.84 48.99 -53.21
CA ALA A 719 -6.72 48.04 -53.12
C ALA A 719 -5.95 48.04 -51.79
N ASP A 720 -5.72 49.20 -51.16
CA ASP A 720 -4.98 49.29 -49.87
C ASP A 720 -5.87 48.88 -48.68
N ASP A 721 -7.16 49.24 -48.73
CA ASP A 721 -8.14 48.89 -47.70
C ASP A 721 -8.43 47.39 -47.66
N ASP A 722 -8.47 46.73 -48.82
CA ASP A 722 -8.63 45.27 -48.91
C ASP A 722 -7.45 44.53 -48.28
N VAL A 723 -6.22 45.05 -48.38
CA VAL A 723 -5.03 44.44 -47.74
C VAL A 723 -5.12 44.50 -46.21
N GLY A 724 -5.55 45.63 -45.65
CA GLY A 724 -5.73 45.78 -44.20
C GLY A 724 -6.82 44.87 -43.64
N VAL A 725 -7.96 44.80 -44.31
CA VAL A 725 -9.08 43.92 -43.93
C VAL A 725 -8.69 42.45 -44.08
N GLN A 726 -8.01 42.07 -45.17
CA GLN A 726 -7.54 40.71 -45.38
C GLN A 726 -6.53 40.30 -44.29
N ARG A 727 -5.66 41.22 -43.86
CA ARG A 727 -4.71 40.96 -42.76
C ARG A 727 -5.43 40.73 -41.43
N ILE A 728 -6.49 41.48 -41.13
CA ILE A 728 -7.35 41.27 -39.95
C ILE A 728 -8.00 39.88 -40.01
N LEU A 729 -8.60 39.51 -41.14
CA LEU A 729 -9.24 38.20 -41.32
C LEU A 729 -8.24 37.04 -41.20
N ASN A 730 -7.04 37.21 -41.72
CA ASN A 730 -5.97 36.22 -41.57
C ASN A 730 -5.53 36.09 -40.10
N LEU A 731 -5.34 37.20 -39.37
CA LEU A 731 -5.01 37.13 -37.94
C LEU A 731 -6.13 36.50 -37.09
N ILE A 732 -7.40 36.74 -37.43
CA ILE A 732 -8.53 36.09 -36.76
C ILE A 732 -8.54 34.58 -37.04
N SER A 733 -8.28 34.17 -38.28
CA SER A 733 -8.16 32.75 -38.64
C SER A 733 -6.99 32.08 -37.91
N GLU A 734 -5.82 32.73 -37.86
CA GLU A 734 -4.64 32.22 -37.13
C GLU A 734 -4.92 32.07 -35.62
N LEU A 735 -5.61 33.03 -35.00
CA LEU A 735 -6.02 32.94 -33.59
C LEU A 735 -7.05 31.82 -33.37
N GLN A 736 -8.00 31.64 -34.29
CA GLN A 736 -8.95 30.52 -34.21
C GLN A 736 -8.25 29.16 -34.34
N ASP A 737 -7.23 29.03 -35.19
CA ASP A 737 -6.49 27.78 -35.32
C ASP A 737 -5.61 27.50 -34.09
N LEU A 738 -5.02 28.52 -33.48
CA LEU A 738 -4.35 28.43 -32.18
C LEU A 738 -5.31 28.03 -31.05
N GLU A 739 -6.53 28.56 -31.05
CA GLU A 739 -7.55 28.18 -30.07
C GLU A 739 -8.04 26.74 -30.31
N ARG A 740 -8.21 26.34 -31.58
CA ARG A 740 -8.54 24.95 -31.96
C ARG A 740 -7.49 23.96 -31.49
N THR A 741 -6.20 24.27 -31.66
CA THR A 741 -5.12 23.39 -31.17
C THR A 741 -5.11 23.27 -29.64
N ARG A 742 -5.61 24.28 -28.91
CA ARG A 742 -5.82 24.17 -27.45
C ARG A 742 -7.04 23.32 -27.09
N THR A 743 -8.13 23.41 -27.85
CA THR A 743 -9.35 22.60 -27.61
C THR A 743 -9.19 21.15 -28.04
N LEU A 744 -8.36 20.89 -29.05
CA LEU A 744 -7.88 19.56 -29.39
C LEU A 744 -6.81 19.18 -28.37
N SER A 745 -7.26 18.77 -27.19
CA SER A 745 -6.45 18.05 -26.22
C SER A 745 -5.57 17.04 -26.98
N PRO A 746 -4.25 16.98 -26.74
CA PRO A 746 -3.35 16.06 -27.43
C PRO A 746 -3.69 14.63 -27.03
N CYS A 747 -4.74 14.09 -27.64
CA CYS A 747 -5.08 12.69 -27.62
C CYS A 747 -4.10 12.02 -28.57
N SER A 748 -2.89 11.74 -28.10
CA SER A 748 -2.17 10.61 -28.65
C SER A 748 -3.08 9.39 -28.43
N PRO A 749 -3.33 8.56 -29.46
CA PRO A 749 -4.16 7.35 -29.31
C PRO A 749 -3.54 6.31 -28.37
N ASN A 750 -2.35 6.60 -27.81
CA ASN A 750 -1.63 5.80 -26.84
C ASN A 750 -1.58 6.46 -25.45
N LEU A 751 -2.65 7.13 -25.01
CA LEU A 751 -2.93 7.25 -23.58
C LEU A 751 -3.31 5.87 -23.04
N HIS A 752 -2.30 5.00 -22.95
CA HIS A 752 -2.30 3.94 -21.98
C HIS A 752 -2.26 4.64 -20.62
N CYS A 753 -3.35 4.55 -19.87
CA CYS A 753 -3.29 4.74 -18.43
C CYS A 753 -2.20 3.79 -17.94
N SER A 754 -1.18 4.30 -17.26
CA SER A 754 -0.06 3.50 -16.75
C SER A 754 -0.51 2.44 -15.74
N GLU A 755 -1.76 2.50 -15.27
CA GLU A 755 -2.39 1.51 -14.40
C GLU A 755 -3.27 0.51 -15.18
N CYS A 756 -3.64 0.79 -16.44
CA CYS A 756 -4.50 -0.08 -17.23
C CYS A 756 -3.69 -0.93 -18.24
N ARG A 757 -3.02 -1.98 -17.76
CA ARG A 757 -2.58 -3.09 -18.62
C ARG A 757 -3.80 -3.95 -19.00
N GLY A 758 -4.62 -3.47 -19.94
CA GLY A 758 -5.76 -4.23 -20.44
C GLY A 758 -6.08 -3.86 -21.88
N LYS A 759 -5.99 -4.83 -22.80
CA LYS A 759 -6.43 -4.66 -24.18
C LYS A 759 -7.94 -4.45 -24.17
N LEU A 760 -8.44 -3.28 -24.60
CA LEU A 760 -9.86 -3.14 -24.93
C LEU A 760 -10.17 -4.11 -26.07
N ILE A 761 -10.91 -5.17 -25.75
CA ILE A 761 -11.55 -6.03 -26.74
C ILE A 761 -12.67 -5.20 -27.36
N ASN A 762 -12.58 -4.96 -28.67
CA ASN A 762 -13.65 -4.34 -29.44
C ASN A 762 -14.93 -5.18 -29.31
N LEU A 763 -15.98 -4.59 -28.75
CA LEU A 763 -17.36 -5.05 -28.85
C LEU A 763 -18.18 -3.99 -29.59
#